data_AF-A0A8S1MFM6-F1
#
_entry.id   AF-A0A8S1MFM6-F1
#
_cell.length_a   1.000
_cell.length_b   1.000
_cell.length_c   1.000
_cell.angle_alpha   90.00
_cell.angle_beta   90.00
_cell.angle_gamma   90.00
#
_symmetry.space_group_name_H-M   'P 1'
#
loop_
_entity.id
_entity.type
_entity.pdbx_description
1 polymer ?
#
loop_
_entity_poly.entity_id
_entity_poly.type
_entity_poly.pdbx_seq_one_letter_code
_entity_poly.pdbx_strand_id
1 'polypeptide(L)'
;MSKSQPIFIYGITIKDDRGKLKNCQLCGVKFTMSVKEHQCKRCKRAVCDKCAPNKAIVQKADGVSKKAHRLCNFCKDESDSLKRFLEQYKISFNKDSFSQQWLQSFGTDITKAKNDFFNALDDAKLCKDTNAYDIFKAKLEVVINDIDGFVNYSIKEFIVNALKNVEPQRQKEVVKTSILKVAGTLLLLYPQIGYSHEIVLITYFLLCFASEASAYILLTAIYAHILPSQLYPKSNTKYDLVNEYAIVVGVLKDALQVDLNDMTVIKSFLQQKLKNYLLTLGINLFLFETTFFIISSVLTSGSNGYMDLMAQMAILCSLSNQELQKNKFNHEETELFMLRQLRTNQLSVLQKQIQNCDFESYKKVYITSRSDSIQVDNLILSTRQSMIKPDIQKVSEINQKLQDQVDRRDQEMKKLNYEIIQLKDKIKQLQKENSALLNQQQNNDAELYKVKLHELRIDNSVLKSQIEKLNNEISKYKLQIEEDSKSKVTKPKTETIDSDYENDLEEISQFKLKYEQQIRNLKKQAEEKKQQNQPNQIQIDEMKENYENKIKLLQKQIFQLQQQNNNTDEVRDLKIQNQQLSMKLEKMKDEKNKSELIQQKNDEIDLLTELNEELTKENQRLSKQCRDLKSQSGASSAQQIKVLEEENKLLESKIEQYNQIIKELATNIEKVKVEKQKQLEFSDLKIKQKDDLEDVKQVAEIRTVQNQILKGLLKENQTQLSELIIAITQMRQILEKSKLLKL
;
A
#
# COMPACT_ATOMS: atom_id res chain seq x y z
N MET A 1 -39.03 41.22 -5.76
CA MET A 1 -39.36 40.13 -4.80
C MET A 1 -38.69 38.85 -5.28
N SER A 2 -37.51 38.51 -4.78
CA SER A 2 -36.90 37.21 -5.07
C SER A 2 -37.68 36.16 -4.30
N LYS A 3 -38.30 35.20 -5.00
CA LYS A 3 -38.85 33.99 -4.35
C LYS A 3 -37.69 33.35 -3.60
N SER A 4 -37.68 33.42 -2.27
CA SER A 4 -36.67 32.77 -1.45
C SER A 4 -36.73 31.28 -1.78
N GLN A 5 -35.63 30.72 -2.27
CA GLN A 5 -35.55 29.28 -2.50
C GLN A 5 -35.88 28.55 -1.20
N PRO A 6 -36.60 27.42 -1.26
CA PRO A 6 -36.89 26.62 -0.09
C PRO A 6 -35.58 26.19 0.57
N ILE A 7 -35.46 26.46 1.87
CA ILE A 7 -34.31 26.05 2.67
C ILE A 7 -34.46 24.56 2.94
N PHE A 8 -33.56 23.75 2.40
CA PHE A 8 -33.68 22.29 2.49
C PHE A 8 -33.02 21.69 3.73
N ILE A 9 -32.02 22.38 4.29
CA ILE A 9 -31.24 21.88 5.41
C ILE A 9 -31.70 22.51 6.71
N TYR A 10 -32.03 21.65 7.66
CA TYR A 10 -32.32 22.10 9.01
C TYR A 10 -31.08 22.76 9.63
N GLY A 11 -31.23 24.01 10.05
CA GLY A 11 -30.17 24.81 10.64
C GLY A 11 -30.72 25.85 11.61
N ILE A 12 -29.88 26.23 12.56
CA ILE A 12 -30.25 27.22 13.58
C ILE A 12 -30.13 28.62 12.98
N THR A 13 -31.27 29.31 12.86
CA THR A 13 -31.29 30.67 12.35
C THR A 13 -30.76 31.65 13.38
N ILE A 14 -29.70 32.39 13.03
CA ILE A 14 -29.11 33.41 13.91
C ILE A 14 -29.52 34.79 13.41
N LYS A 15 -30.40 35.47 14.16
CA LYS A 15 -30.86 36.82 13.83
C LYS A 15 -29.72 37.85 13.93
N ASP A 16 -29.68 38.78 12.98
CA ASP A 16 -28.76 39.94 12.99
C ASP A 16 -29.42 41.12 13.74
N ASP A 17 -29.45 41.03 15.07
CA ASP A 17 -30.13 41.99 15.95
C ASP A 17 -29.19 43.06 16.51
N ARG A 18 -28.39 43.71 15.65
CA ARG A 18 -27.49 44.78 16.09
C ARG A 18 -28.27 45.96 16.70
N GLY A 19 -27.87 46.43 17.87
CA GLY A 19 -28.46 47.60 18.54
C GLY A 19 -29.70 47.30 19.39
N LYS A 20 -30.16 46.04 19.43
CA LYS A 20 -31.37 45.65 20.18
C LYS A 20 -31.06 45.12 21.59
N LEU A 21 -29.86 44.59 21.79
CA LEU A 21 -29.48 43.94 23.04
C LEU A 21 -28.96 44.97 24.05
N LYS A 22 -29.38 44.84 25.32
CA LYS A 22 -28.99 45.79 26.38
C LYS A 22 -27.66 45.45 27.04
N ASN A 23 -27.23 44.19 26.94
CA ASN A 23 -26.06 43.68 27.66
C ASN A 23 -25.19 42.82 26.76
N CYS A 24 -23.90 42.78 27.04
CA CYS A 24 -22.97 41.84 26.43
C CYS A 24 -23.41 40.40 26.74
N GLN A 25 -23.56 39.58 25.70
CA GLN A 25 -24.01 38.18 25.84
C GLN A 25 -22.93 37.24 26.41
N LEU A 26 -21.73 37.75 26.69
CA LEU A 26 -20.63 36.97 27.27
C LEU A 26 -20.40 37.33 28.74
N CYS A 27 -20.18 38.62 29.04
CA CYS A 27 -19.87 39.07 30.41
C CYS A 27 -21.05 39.74 31.14
N GLY A 28 -22.20 39.90 30.49
CA GLY A 28 -23.39 40.52 31.10
C GLY A 28 -23.33 42.05 31.27
N VAL A 29 -22.20 42.70 30.99
CA VAL A 29 -22.04 44.16 31.11
C VAL A 29 -23.08 44.89 30.25
N LYS A 30 -23.80 45.84 30.85
CA LYS A 30 -24.78 46.69 30.18
C LYS A 30 -24.09 47.62 29.18
N PHE A 31 -24.63 47.70 27.96
CA PHE A 31 -24.16 48.65 26.96
C PHE A 31 -24.60 50.07 27.34
N THR A 32 -23.67 51.01 27.25
CA THR A 32 -23.84 52.43 27.57
C THR A 32 -23.11 53.26 26.52
N MET A 33 -23.16 54.59 26.61
CA MET A 33 -22.39 55.47 25.71
C MET A 33 -20.88 55.19 25.78
N SER A 34 -20.36 54.79 26.95
CA SER A 34 -18.95 54.44 27.16
C SER A 34 -18.65 52.98 26.81
N VAL A 35 -19.62 52.07 26.93
CA VAL A 35 -19.48 50.65 26.58
C VAL A 35 -20.32 50.36 25.35
N LYS A 36 -19.74 50.55 24.17
CA LYS A 36 -20.43 50.36 22.89
C LYS A 36 -20.72 48.88 22.63
N GLU A 37 -21.87 48.62 22.02
CA GLU A 37 -22.21 47.31 21.46
C GLU A 37 -21.39 47.06 20.19
N HIS A 38 -20.70 45.92 20.17
CA HIS A 38 -20.12 45.34 18.97
C HIS A 38 -20.81 44.03 18.66
N GLN A 39 -20.64 43.55 17.43
CA GLN A 39 -21.18 42.27 17.00
C GLN A 39 -20.06 41.36 16.52
N CYS A 40 -19.98 40.14 17.06
CA CYS A 40 -19.09 39.10 16.54
C CYS A 40 -19.55 38.70 15.13
N LYS A 41 -18.72 38.84 14.10
CA LYS A 41 -19.16 38.56 12.73
C LYS A 41 -19.33 37.07 12.40
N ARG A 42 -18.76 36.18 13.21
CA ARG A 42 -18.89 34.72 13.12
C ARG A 42 -20.20 34.22 13.75
N CYS A 43 -20.38 34.36 15.07
CA CYS A 43 -21.57 33.84 15.77
C CYS A 43 -22.71 34.87 15.97
N LYS A 44 -22.55 36.10 15.50
CA LYS A 44 -23.51 37.23 15.63
C LYS A 44 -23.88 37.68 17.05
N ARG A 45 -23.17 37.20 18.09
CA ARG A 45 -23.38 37.67 19.46
C ARG A 45 -23.10 39.18 19.60
N ALA A 46 -23.90 39.87 20.42
CA ALA A 46 -23.60 41.21 20.90
C ALA A 46 -22.57 41.16 22.04
N VAL A 47 -21.47 41.88 21.86
CA VAL A 47 -20.27 41.82 22.70
C VAL A 47 -19.68 43.20 22.98
N CYS A 48 -19.10 43.40 24.15
CA CYS A 48 -18.31 44.62 24.44
C CYS A 48 -16.89 44.50 23.85
N ASP A 49 -16.14 45.60 23.84
CA ASP A 49 -14.76 45.62 23.32
C ASP A 49 -13.84 44.60 24.02
N LYS A 50 -13.95 44.44 25.34
CA LYS A 50 -13.14 43.51 26.14
C LYS A 50 -13.39 42.05 25.79
N CYS A 51 -14.62 41.70 25.40
CA CYS A 51 -14.99 40.32 25.05
C CYS A 51 -14.75 39.98 23.57
N ALA A 52 -14.28 40.95 22.79
CA ALA A 52 -14.01 40.77 21.37
C ALA A 52 -12.85 41.65 20.87
N PRO A 53 -11.65 41.56 21.50
CA PRO A 53 -10.49 42.35 21.11
C PRO A 53 -9.90 41.89 19.76
N ASN A 54 -10.17 40.64 19.37
CA ASN A 54 -9.57 40.00 18.21
C ASN A 54 -10.30 40.35 16.90
N LYS A 55 -9.55 40.42 15.80
CA LYS A 55 -10.08 40.49 14.44
C LYS A 55 -9.49 39.36 13.59
N ALA A 56 -10.31 38.70 12.79
CA ALA A 56 -9.85 37.67 11.86
C ALA A 56 -10.71 37.64 10.58
N ILE A 57 -10.20 37.01 9.53
CA ILE A 57 -10.98 36.71 8.33
C ILE A 57 -12.07 35.69 8.72
N VAL A 58 -13.32 35.97 8.35
CA VAL A 58 -14.48 35.13 8.66
C VAL A 58 -15.08 34.56 7.39
N GLN A 59 -15.60 33.34 7.48
CA GLN A 59 -16.42 32.72 6.45
C GLN A 59 -17.83 33.30 6.49
N LYS A 60 -18.31 33.82 5.36
CA LYS A 60 -19.67 34.33 5.20
C LYS A 60 -20.45 33.48 4.19
N ALA A 61 -21.76 33.67 4.11
CA ALA A 61 -22.62 33.02 3.11
C ALA A 61 -22.11 33.23 1.67
N ASP A 62 -21.59 34.42 1.37
CA ASP A 62 -21.00 34.82 0.08
C ASP A 62 -19.51 34.44 -0.09
N GLY A 63 -18.96 33.62 0.81
CA GLY A 63 -17.58 33.14 0.78
C GLY A 63 -16.66 33.77 1.83
N VAL A 64 -15.34 33.67 1.60
CA VAL A 64 -14.32 34.17 2.53
C VAL A 64 -14.29 35.70 2.52
N SER A 65 -14.42 36.34 3.68
CA SER A 65 -14.29 37.79 3.76
C SER A 65 -12.88 38.28 3.43
N LYS A 66 -12.75 39.25 2.52
CA LYS A 66 -11.46 39.92 2.22
C LYS A 66 -10.91 40.76 3.39
N LYS A 67 -11.77 41.21 4.31
CA LYS A 67 -11.39 42.05 5.46
C LYS A 67 -11.45 41.25 6.76
N ALA A 68 -10.56 41.56 7.69
CA ALA A 68 -10.63 41.05 9.06
C ALA A 68 -11.81 41.70 9.80
N HIS A 69 -12.63 40.87 10.45
CA HIS A 69 -13.80 41.28 11.23
C HIS A 69 -13.62 40.93 12.70
N ARG A 70 -14.30 41.67 13.56
CA ARG A 70 -14.27 41.44 15.00
C ARG A 70 -14.85 40.07 15.36
N LEU A 71 -14.12 39.33 16.19
CA LEU A 71 -14.52 38.04 16.75
C LEU A 71 -14.57 38.12 18.27
N CYS A 72 -15.58 37.49 18.87
CA CYS A 72 -15.58 37.31 20.32
C CYS A 72 -14.55 36.25 20.76
N ASN A 73 -14.15 36.29 22.03
CA ASN A 73 -13.14 35.39 22.58
C ASN A 73 -13.47 33.91 22.32
N PHE A 74 -14.68 33.46 22.66
CA PHE A 74 -15.12 32.10 22.36
C PHE A 74 -14.98 31.70 20.89
N CYS A 75 -15.34 32.60 19.96
CA CYS A 75 -15.21 32.30 18.55
C CYS A 75 -13.76 32.23 18.09
N LYS A 76 -12.88 33.07 18.66
CA LYS A 76 -11.44 33.06 18.36
C LYS A 76 -10.80 31.77 18.88
N ASP A 77 -11.07 31.43 20.13
CA ASP A 77 -10.50 30.23 20.78
C ASP A 77 -10.90 28.96 20.02
N GLU A 78 -12.18 28.86 19.64
CA GLU A 78 -12.70 27.76 18.84
C GLU A 78 -12.07 27.72 17.43
N SER A 79 -11.98 28.85 16.73
CA SER A 79 -11.32 28.92 15.41
C SER A 79 -9.84 28.49 15.48
N ASP A 80 -9.13 28.84 16.56
CA ASP A 80 -7.75 28.39 16.77
C ASP A 80 -7.67 26.90 17.12
N SER A 81 -8.61 26.40 17.92
CA SER A 81 -8.74 24.97 18.21
C SER A 81 -8.99 24.15 16.95
N LEU A 82 -9.89 24.61 16.07
CA LEU A 82 -10.19 24.00 14.78
C LEU A 82 -8.96 23.89 13.88
N LYS A 83 -8.17 24.96 13.78
CA LYS A 83 -6.93 24.94 12.97
C LYS A 83 -5.93 23.95 13.52
N ARG A 84 -5.70 23.96 14.84
CA ARG A 84 -4.82 23.00 15.51
C ARG A 84 -5.30 21.57 15.31
N PHE A 85 -6.59 21.31 15.43
CA PHE A 85 -7.19 20.00 15.22
C PHE A 85 -6.95 19.49 13.79
N LEU A 86 -7.22 20.32 12.77
CA LEU A 86 -6.99 19.97 11.36
C LEU A 86 -5.51 19.70 11.06
N GLU A 87 -4.60 20.51 11.61
CA GLU A 87 -3.16 20.36 11.43
C GLU A 87 -2.61 19.11 12.13
N GLN A 88 -2.98 18.92 13.40
CA GLN A 88 -2.55 17.80 14.22
C GLN A 88 -2.94 16.45 13.60
N TYR A 89 -4.18 16.33 13.13
CA TYR A 89 -4.71 15.09 12.57
C TYR A 89 -4.61 15.01 11.03
N LYS A 90 -3.92 15.97 10.41
CA LYS A 90 -3.72 16.07 8.95
C LYS A 90 -5.02 15.90 8.15
N ILE A 91 -6.10 16.48 8.65
CA ILE A 91 -7.44 16.32 8.09
C ILE A 91 -7.52 17.07 6.76
N SER A 92 -8.04 16.40 5.75
CA SER A 92 -8.33 17.00 4.45
C SER A 92 -9.48 16.27 3.78
N PHE A 93 -10.26 17.02 3.01
CA PHE A 93 -11.39 16.46 2.27
C PHE A 93 -10.96 15.30 1.35
N ASN A 94 -11.76 14.24 1.34
CA ASN A 94 -11.57 13.01 0.57
C ASN A 94 -10.23 12.30 0.88
N LYS A 95 -9.81 12.31 2.15
CA LYS A 95 -8.67 11.52 2.63
C LYS A 95 -8.98 10.88 3.97
N ASP A 96 -8.49 9.66 4.15
CA ASP A 96 -8.63 8.92 5.39
C ASP A 96 -7.82 9.55 6.53
N SER A 97 -8.49 9.85 7.64
CA SER A 97 -7.90 10.32 8.89
C SER A 97 -8.46 9.51 10.07
N PHE A 98 -9.66 9.83 10.54
CA PHE A 98 -10.36 9.10 11.61
C PHE A 98 -11.13 7.87 11.09
N SER A 99 -11.33 7.77 9.78
CA SER A 99 -12.09 6.69 9.16
C SER A 99 -11.55 5.30 9.52
N GLN A 100 -10.25 5.11 9.71
CA GLN A 100 -9.68 3.82 10.09
C GLN A 100 -10.26 3.31 11.42
N GLN A 101 -10.28 4.15 12.45
CA GLN A 101 -10.83 3.79 13.76
C GLN A 101 -12.33 3.48 13.66
N TRP A 102 -13.06 4.29 12.89
CA TRP A 102 -14.50 4.08 12.69
C TRP A 102 -14.80 2.84 11.85
N LEU A 103 -13.96 2.46 10.88
CA LEU A 103 -14.14 1.24 10.10
C LEU A 103 -13.88 -0.01 10.94
N GLN A 104 -12.92 0.05 11.86
CA GLN A 104 -12.58 -1.07 12.75
C GLN A 104 -13.75 -1.49 13.65
N SER A 105 -14.59 -0.55 14.09
CA SER A 105 -15.79 -0.88 14.90
C SER A 105 -16.85 -1.66 14.12
N PHE A 106 -16.77 -1.68 12.78
CA PHE A 106 -17.61 -2.48 11.88
C PHE A 106 -16.87 -3.70 11.31
N GLY A 107 -15.71 -4.07 11.86
CA GLY A 107 -14.97 -5.26 11.43
C GLY A 107 -14.38 -5.14 10.02
N THR A 108 -14.02 -3.93 9.61
CA THR A 108 -13.40 -3.66 8.31
C THR A 108 -12.22 -2.70 8.43
N ASP A 109 -11.48 -2.54 7.34
CA ASP A 109 -10.32 -1.63 7.25
C ASP A 109 -10.37 -0.83 5.94
N ILE A 110 -9.43 0.10 5.76
CA ILE A 110 -9.39 0.98 4.57
C ILE A 110 -9.21 0.16 3.27
N THR A 111 -8.43 -0.92 3.30
CA THR A 111 -8.14 -1.74 2.11
C THR A 111 -9.39 -2.49 1.67
N LYS A 112 -10.08 -3.14 2.62
CA LYS A 112 -11.33 -3.82 2.37
C LYS A 112 -12.42 -2.83 1.94
N ALA A 113 -12.53 -1.68 2.61
CA ALA A 113 -13.48 -0.62 2.22
C ALA A 113 -13.27 -0.14 0.79
N LYS A 114 -12.01 -0.01 0.34
CA LYS A 114 -11.66 0.35 -1.03
C LYS A 114 -12.13 -0.70 -2.04
N ASN A 115 -11.88 -1.98 -1.78
CA ASN A 115 -12.32 -3.06 -2.65
C ASN A 115 -13.86 -3.13 -2.69
N ASP A 116 -14.51 -3.07 -1.54
CA ASP A 116 -15.96 -3.13 -1.43
C ASP A 116 -16.63 -1.95 -2.15
N PHE A 117 -16.05 -0.74 -2.07
CA PHE A 117 -16.55 0.43 -2.78
C PHE A 117 -16.40 0.30 -4.30
N PHE A 118 -15.29 -0.23 -4.81
CA PHE A 118 -15.15 -0.45 -6.27
C PHE A 118 -16.14 -1.48 -6.78
N ASN A 119 -16.33 -2.57 -6.04
CA ASN A 119 -17.36 -3.56 -6.37
C ASN A 119 -18.75 -2.92 -6.36
N ALA A 120 -19.06 -2.09 -5.35
CA ALA A 120 -20.31 -1.36 -5.26
C ALA A 120 -20.53 -0.39 -6.43
N LEU A 121 -19.47 0.29 -6.90
CA LEU A 121 -19.54 1.16 -8.08
C LEU A 121 -19.87 0.39 -9.36
N ASP A 122 -19.33 -0.83 -9.52
CA ASP A 122 -19.62 -1.68 -10.67
C ASP A 122 -21.04 -2.27 -10.59
N ASP A 123 -21.45 -2.73 -9.41
CA ASP A 123 -22.81 -3.22 -9.14
C ASP A 123 -23.86 -2.11 -9.40
N ALA A 124 -23.58 -0.88 -8.97
CA ALA A 124 -24.49 0.26 -9.15
C ALA A 124 -24.74 0.61 -10.63
N LYS A 125 -23.83 0.28 -11.55
CA LYS A 125 -24.05 0.46 -13.00
C LYS A 125 -25.11 -0.49 -13.55
N LEU A 126 -25.38 -1.61 -12.87
CA LEU A 126 -26.34 -2.63 -13.27
C LEU A 126 -27.75 -2.39 -12.67
N CYS A 127 -27.89 -1.44 -11.74
CA CYS A 127 -29.15 -1.13 -11.08
C CYS A 127 -30.17 -0.50 -12.04
N LYS A 128 -31.42 -0.99 -11.98
CA LYS A 128 -32.54 -0.49 -12.81
C LYS A 128 -33.45 0.50 -12.07
N ASP A 129 -33.56 0.42 -10.74
CA ASP A 129 -34.32 1.39 -9.95
C ASP A 129 -33.45 2.62 -9.67
N THR A 130 -33.65 3.66 -10.46
CA THR A 130 -32.90 4.91 -10.36
C THR A 130 -33.69 6.04 -9.71
N ASN A 131 -34.94 5.83 -9.27
CA ASN A 131 -35.84 6.93 -8.90
C ASN A 131 -35.26 7.82 -7.77
N ALA A 132 -34.82 7.20 -6.68
CA ALA A 132 -34.20 7.94 -5.57
C ALA A 132 -32.90 8.64 -6.00
N TYR A 133 -32.08 7.98 -6.82
CA TYR A 133 -30.84 8.52 -7.37
C TYR A 133 -31.09 9.71 -8.32
N ASP A 134 -32.10 9.64 -9.16
CA ASP A 134 -32.45 10.69 -10.13
C ASP A 134 -32.94 11.95 -9.42
N ILE A 135 -33.80 11.79 -8.40
CA ILE A 135 -34.23 12.90 -7.53
C ILE A 135 -33.02 13.53 -6.83
N PHE A 136 -32.15 12.69 -6.27
CA PHE A 136 -30.92 13.12 -5.61
C PHE A 136 -30.02 13.92 -6.56
N LYS A 137 -29.71 13.36 -7.73
CA LYS A 137 -28.83 13.97 -8.75
C LYS A 137 -29.39 15.30 -9.25
N ALA A 138 -30.70 15.39 -9.46
CA ALA A 138 -31.36 16.63 -9.90
C ALA A 138 -31.30 17.73 -8.83
N LYS A 139 -31.32 17.38 -7.54
CA LYS A 139 -31.33 18.34 -6.43
C LYS A 139 -29.95 18.68 -5.89
N LEU A 140 -28.95 17.80 -6.04
CA LEU A 140 -27.65 17.87 -5.38
C LEU A 140 -26.98 19.25 -5.47
N GLU A 141 -27.00 19.87 -6.64
CA GLU A 141 -26.41 21.21 -6.85
C GLU A 141 -27.03 22.27 -5.94
N VAL A 142 -28.36 22.26 -5.82
CA VAL A 142 -29.12 23.19 -4.98
C VAL A 142 -28.81 22.93 -3.51
N VAL A 143 -28.76 21.66 -3.10
CA VAL A 143 -28.45 21.29 -1.71
C VAL A 143 -27.05 21.73 -1.32
N ILE A 144 -26.04 21.55 -2.18
CA ILE A 144 -24.67 21.99 -1.88
C ILE A 144 -24.62 23.51 -1.67
N ASN A 145 -25.34 24.28 -2.49
CA ASN A 145 -25.45 25.74 -2.29
C ASN A 145 -26.13 26.08 -0.96
N ASP A 146 -27.16 25.33 -0.59
CA ASP A 146 -27.83 25.49 0.70
C ASP A 146 -26.92 25.12 1.87
N ILE A 147 -26.10 24.06 1.77
CA ILE A 147 -25.09 23.71 2.78
C ILE A 147 -24.19 24.92 3.03
N ASP A 148 -23.68 25.55 1.95
CA ASP A 148 -22.82 26.72 2.07
C ASP A 148 -23.52 27.91 2.74
N GLY A 149 -24.84 28.05 2.58
CA GLY A 149 -25.63 29.14 3.17
C GLY A 149 -26.11 28.90 4.61
N PHE A 150 -26.51 27.67 4.94
CA PHE A 150 -27.30 27.32 6.12
C PHE A 150 -26.58 26.46 7.15
N VAL A 151 -25.36 26.00 6.83
CA VAL A 151 -24.52 25.35 7.84
C VAL A 151 -24.03 26.38 8.85
N ASN A 152 -24.05 26.00 10.12
CA ASN A 152 -23.67 26.84 11.24
C ASN A 152 -22.21 27.26 11.12
N TYR A 153 -21.89 28.39 11.74
CA TYR A 153 -20.58 29.05 11.58
C TYR A 153 -19.38 28.17 11.96
N SER A 154 -19.58 27.16 12.80
CA SER A 154 -18.51 26.27 13.28
C SER A 154 -18.21 25.18 12.25
N ILE A 155 -19.24 24.44 11.83
CA ILE A 155 -19.11 23.39 10.81
C ILE A 155 -18.69 24.01 9.47
N LYS A 156 -19.21 25.19 9.12
CA LYS A 156 -18.82 25.91 7.91
C LYS A 156 -17.34 26.25 7.87
N GLU A 157 -16.78 26.78 8.96
CA GLU A 157 -15.35 27.08 9.02
C GLU A 157 -14.51 25.81 8.94
N PHE A 158 -14.93 24.74 9.61
CA PHE A 158 -14.27 23.44 9.53
C PHE A 158 -14.24 22.90 8.09
N ILE A 159 -15.38 22.87 7.40
CA ILE A 159 -15.49 22.37 6.01
C ILE A 159 -14.57 23.16 5.07
N VAL A 160 -14.61 24.49 5.14
CA VAL A 160 -13.75 25.34 4.29
C VAL A 160 -12.27 25.07 4.56
N ASN A 161 -11.87 24.89 5.81
CA ASN A 161 -10.49 24.59 6.15
C ASN A 161 -10.08 23.15 5.77
N ALA A 162 -11.00 22.18 5.81
CA ALA A 162 -10.76 20.82 5.31
C ALA A 162 -10.54 20.78 3.78
N LEU A 163 -11.11 21.74 3.06
CA LEU A 163 -10.94 21.94 1.61
C LEU A 163 -9.74 22.82 1.23
N LYS A 164 -8.91 23.27 2.19
CA LYS A 164 -7.83 24.25 1.93
C LYS A 164 -6.81 23.83 0.86
N ASN A 165 -6.66 22.52 0.63
CA ASN A 165 -5.74 21.96 -0.36
C ASN A 165 -6.37 21.78 -1.76
N VAL A 166 -7.67 22.09 -1.90
CA VAL A 166 -8.39 22.06 -3.17
C VAL A 166 -8.48 23.49 -3.69
N GLU A 167 -8.13 23.69 -4.96
CA GLU A 167 -8.22 25.00 -5.61
C GLU A 167 -9.63 25.59 -5.46
N PRO A 168 -9.77 26.86 -5.01
CA PRO A 168 -11.08 27.46 -4.71
C PRO A 168 -12.10 27.34 -5.85
N GLN A 169 -11.65 27.42 -7.10
CA GLN A 169 -12.49 27.32 -8.30
C GLN A 169 -13.05 25.90 -8.53
N ARG A 170 -12.37 24.87 -8.00
CA ARG A 170 -12.71 23.45 -8.17
C ARG A 170 -13.40 22.84 -6.95
N GLN A 171 -13.37 23.52 -5.79
CA GLN A 171 -13.91 22.99 -4.53
C GLN A 171 -15.33 22.46 -4.68
N LYS A 172 -16.23 23.26 -5.28
CA LYS A 172 -17.62 22.89 -5.47
C LYS A 172 -17.79 21.63 -6.33
N GLU A 173 -17.04 21.54 -7.43
CA GLU A 173 -17.11 20.40 -8.34
C GLU A 173 -16.52 19.12 -7.72
N VAL A 174 -15.43 19.25 -6.97
CA VAL A 174 -14.83 18.13 -6.23
C VAL A 174 -15.80 17.61 -5.17
N VAL A 175 -16.41 18.50 -4.38
CA VAL A 175 -17.42 18.15 -3.37
C VAL A 175 -18.61 17.45 -4.01
N LYS A 176 -19.18 18.05 -5.07
CA LYS A 176 -20.30 17.48 -5.81
C LYS A 176 -19.99 16.09 -6.37
N THR A 177 -18.84 15.93 -7.01
CA THR A 177 -18.41 14.66 -7.59
C THR A 177 -18.25 13.58 -6.53
N SER A 178 -17.58 13.89 -5.42
CA SER A 178 -17.37 12.92 -4.33
C SER A 178 -18.69 12.54 -3.64
N ILE A 179 -19.57 13.50 -3.36
CA ILE A 179 -20.90 13.21 -2.80
C ILE A 179 -21.74 12.37 -3.77
N LEU A 180 -21.73 12.70 -5.07
CA LEU A 180 -22.46 11.94 -6.09
C LEU A 180 -21.99 10.48 -6.15
N LYS A 181 -20.69 10.23 -6.07
CA LYS A 181 -20.14 8.86 -6.06
C LYS A 181 -20.47 8.10 -4.77
N VAL A 182 -20.42 8.75 -3.61
CA VAL A 182 -20.65 8.08 -2.32
C VAL A 182 -22.14 7.86 -2.08
N ALA A 183 -22.91 8.94 -1.97
CA ALA A 183 -24.34 8.86 -1.70
C ALA A 183 -25.12 8.31 -2.90
N GLY A 184 -24.69 8.60 -4.13
CA GLY A 184 -25.35 8.07 -5.32
C GLY A 184 -25.23 6.55 -5.44
N THR A 185 -24.03 5.99 -5.20
CA THR A 185 -23.84 4.53 -5.15
C THR A 185 -24.68 3.88 -4.06
N LEU A 186 -24.76 4.49 -2.86
CA LEU A 186 -25.65 4.02 -1.81
C LEU A 186 -27.11 3.99 -2.27
N LEU A 187 -27.61 5.08 -2.86
CA LEU A 187 -29.01 5.19 -3.27
C LEU A 187 -29.38 4.27 -4.45
N LEU A 188 -28.42 3.96 -5.33
CA LEU A 188 -28.62 2.99 -6.41
C LEU A 188 -28.69 1.55 -5.89
N LEU A 189 -27.85 1.20 -4.91
CA LEU A 189 -27.81 -0.16 -4.34
C LEU A 189 -28.89 -0.39 -3.27
N TYR A 190 -29.29 0.66 -2.56
CA TYR A 190 -30.25 0.61 -1.45
C TYR A 190 -31.38 1.64 -1.64
N PRO A 191 -32.20 1.52 -2.71
CA PRO A 191 -33.25 2.48 -3.02
C PRO A 191 -34.35 2.55 -1.96
N GLN A 192 -34.42 1.61 -1.01
CA GLN A 192 -35.32 1.65 0.14
C GLN A 192 -34.97 2.74 1.16
N ILE A 193 -33.72 3.24 1.18
CA ILE A 193 -33.34 4.37 2.04
C ILE A 193 -34.08 5.62 1.56
N GLY A 194 -34.08 5.86 0.24
CA GLY A 194 -34.63 7.06 -0.36
C GLY A 194 -33.75 8.29 -0.19
N TYR A 195 -34.02 9.31 -0.99
CA TYR A 195 -33.26 10.54 -0.96
C TYR A 195 -33.75 11.51 0.13
N SER A 196 -32.79 12.13 0.82
CA SER A 196 -33.00 13.29 1.69
C SER A 196 -31.80 14.23 1.64
N HIS A 197 -31.98 15.47 2.10
CA HIS A 197 -30.91 16.47 2.16
C HIS A 197 -29.91 16.12 3.28
N GLU A 198 -30.37 15.42 4.30
CA GLU A 198 -29.59 14.94 5.43
C GLU A 198 -28.53 13.92 4.98
N ILE A 199 -28.84 13.05 4.01
CA ILE A 199 -27.84 12.15 3.40
C ILE A 199 -26.68 12.95 2.79
N VAL A 200 -26.98 14.07 2.11
CA VAL A 200 -25.96 14.93 1.50
C VAL A 200 -25.07 15.54 2.59
N LEU A 201 -25.69 16.06 3.66
CA LEU A 201 -24.98 16.68 4.78
C LEU A 201 -24.08 15.67 5.53
N ILE A 202 -24.60 14.47 5.84
CA ILE A 202 -23.83 13.39 6.47
C ILE A 202 -22.67 12.98 5.56
N THR A 203 -22.93 12.79 4.27
CA THR A 203 -21.89 12.39 3.30
C THR A 203 -20.78 13.44 3.21
N TYR A 204 -21.12 14.73 3.14
CA TYR A 204 -20.15 15.81 3.13
C TYR A 204 -19.32 15.79 4.43
N PHE A 205 -19.97 15.68 5.59
CA PHE A 205 -19.26 15.60 6.87
C PHE A 205 -18.29 14.41 6.92
N LEU A 206 -18.71 13.22 6.50
CA LEU A 206 -17.84 12.03 6.45
C LEU A 206 -16.64 12.23 5.51
N LEU A 207 -16.86 12.81 4.33
CA LEU A 207 -15.79 13.11 3.36
C LEU A 207 -14.76 14.10 3.90
N CYS A 208 -15.04 14.86 4.95
CA CYS A 208 -14.00 15.66 5.62
C CYS A 208 -12.97 14.79 6.35
N PHE A 209 -13.29 13.54 6.68
CA PHE A 209 -12.45 12.65 7.49
C PHE A 209 -12.07 11.32 6.82
N ALA A 210 -12.65 11.05 5.66
CA ALA A 210 -12.60 9.76 4.98
C ALA A 210 -12.38 9.94 3.48
N SER A 211 -11.75 8.96 2.83
CA SER A 211 -11.79 8.84 1.37
C SER A 211 -13.21 8.47 0.90
N GLU A 212 -13.51 8.61 -0.40
CA GLU A 212 -14.78 8.18 -1.01
C GLU A 212 -15.16 6.74 -0.61
N ALA A 213 -14.19 5.82 -0.63
CA ALA A 213 -14.43 4.43 -0.27
C ALA A 213 -14.82 4.25 1.21
N SER A 214 -14.02 4.79 2.12
CA SER A 214 -14.30 4.73 3.55
C SER A 214 -15.60 5.45 3.90
N ALA A 215 -15.87 6.59 3.30
CA ALA A 215 -17.12 7.35 3.49
C ALA A 215 -18.35 6.54 3.03
N TYR A 216 -18.26 5.82 1.91
CA TYR A 216 -19.33 4.93 1.44
C TYR A 216 -19.62 3.81 2.44
N ILE A 217 -18.60 3.14 2.95
CA ILE A 217 -18.78 2.06 3.92
C ILE A 217 -19.35 2.59 5.24
N LEU A 218 -18.84 3.72 5.73
CA LEU A 218 -19.36 4.36 6.94
C LEU A 218 -20.81 4.84 6.76
N LEU A 219 -21.14 5.43 5.62
CA LEU A 219 -22.51 5.84 5.30
C LEU A 219 -23.44 4.63 5.22
N THR A 220 -22.99 3.53 4.59
CA THR A 220 -23.75 2.27 4.54
C THR A 220 -23.96 1.71 5.94
N ALA A 221 -22.93 1.72 6.80
CA ALA A 221 -23.01 1.26 8.18
C ALA A 221 -23.96 2.12 9.04
N ILE A 222 -23.98 3.44 8.83
CA ILE A 222 -24.93 4.34 9.48
C ILE A 222 -26.36 3.92 9.18
N TYR A 223 -26.71 3.68 7.92
CA TYR A 223 -28.08 3.27 7.60
C TYR A 223 -28.34 1.81 8.00
N ALA A 224 -27.44 0.87 7.71
CA ALA A 224 -27.63 -0.56 7.99
C ALA A 224 -27.66 -0.92 9.49
N HIS A 225 -26.75 -0.34 10.28
CA HIS A 225 -26.49 -0.81 11.64
C HIS A 225 -26.91 0.19 12.72
N ILE A 226 -26.86 1.50 12.43
CA ILE A 226 -27.14 2.55 13.40
C ILE A 226 -28.59 3.02 13.29
N LEU A 227 -28.99 3.63 12.18
CA LEU A 227 -30.31 4.24 12.05
C LEU A 227 -31.41 3.17 11.86
N PRO A 228 -32.49 3.21 12.65
CA PRO A 228 -33.68 2.41 12.38
C PRO A 228 -34.24 2.71 10.99
N SER A 229 -34.70 1.67 10.27
CA SER A 229 -35.23 1.83 8.91
C SER A 229 -36.48 2.70 8.83
N GLN A 230 -37.20 2.84 9.94
CA GLN A 230 -38.36 3.70 10.07
C GLN A 230 -37.99 5.19 10.07
N LEU A 231 -36.70 5.52 10.25
CA LEU A 231 -36.16 6.87 10.05
C LEU A 231 -35.67 7.09 8.62
N TYR A 232 -35.73 6.09 7.74
CA TYR A 232 -35.29 6.26 6.37
C TYR A 232 -36.20 7.24 5.62
N PRO A 233 -35.63 8.11 4.77
CA PRO A 233 -36.39 9.09 3.99
C PRO A 233 -37.56 8.52 3.17
N LYS A 234 -37.43 7.32 2.60
CA LYS A 234 -38.49 6.68 1.80
C LYS A 234 -39.62 6.10 2.64
N SER A 235 -39.41 5.88 3.94
CA SER A 235 -40.45 5.31 4.80
C SER A 235 -41.63 6.28 4.84
N ASN A 236 -42.71 5.91 4.16
CA ASN A 236 -43.85 6.79 3.91
C ASN A 236 -44.80 6.88 5.12
N THR A 237 -44.36 6.35 6.26
CA THR A 237 -45.15 6.25 7.49
C THR A 237 -44.82 7.40 8.43
N LYS A 238 -45.85 7.93 9.11
CA LYS A 238 -45.68 8.80 10.28
C LYS A 238 -45.01 7.97 11.38
N TYR A 239 -43.69 7.83 11.31
CA TYR A 239 -42.93 7.17 12.35
C TYR A 239 -43.05 7.99 13.63
N ASP A 240 -43.61 7.38 14.66
CA ASP A 240 -43.75 7.98 15.97
C ASP A 240 -42.53 7.62 16.81
N LEU A 241 -41.89 8.65 17.36
CA LEU A 241 -40.63 8.55 18.10
C LEU A 241 -40.84 8.10 19.57
N VAL A 242 -41.94 7.42 19.88
CA VAL A 242 -42.31 7.02 21.26
C VAL A 242 -41.19 6.26 21.94
N ASN A 243 -40.56 5.33 21.23
CA ASN A 243 -39.49 4.50 21.78
C ASN A 243 -38.25 5.35 22.07
N GLU A 244 -37.85 6.20 21.14
CA GLU A 244 -36.73 7.12 21.29
C GLU A 244 -36.96 8.09 22.43
N TYR A 245 -38.18 8.63 22.57
CA TYR A 245 -38.55 9.47 23.71
C TYR A 245 -38.41 8.72 25.03
N ALA A 246 -38.90 7.47 25.09
CA ALA A 246 -38.81 6.65 26.29
C ALA A 246 -37.35 6.39 26.69
N ILE A 247 -36.47 6.12 25.72
CA ILE A 247 -35.03 5.92 25.96
C ILE A 247 -34.40 7.21 26.51
N VAL A 248 -34.57 8.34 25.83
CA VAL A 248 -33.97 9.62 26.25
C VAL A 248 -34.47 10.03 27.64
N VAL A 249 -35.77 9.91 27.90
CA VAL A 249 -36.38 10.22 29.21
C VAL A 249 -35.89 9.25 30.29
N GLY A 250 -35.75 7.97 29.96
CA GLY A 250 -35.21 6.95 30.86
C GLY A 250 -33.79 7.29 31.30
N VAL A 251 -32.90 7.60 30.36
CA VAL A 251 -31.52 8.02 30.67
C VAL A 251 -31.49 9.30 31.50
N LEU A 252 -32.33 10.30 31.16
CA LEU A 252 -32.43 11.54 31.92
C LEU A 252 -32.84 11.30 33.38
N LYS A 253 -33.77 10.35 33.60
CA LYS A 253 -34.30 10.03 34.94
C LYS A 253 -33.33 9.18 35.74
N ASP A 254 -32.90 8.06 35.15
CA ASP A 254 -32.21 7.00 35.89
C ASP A 254 -30.71 7.28 36.04
N ALA A 255 -30.06 7.79 34.98
CA ALA A 255 -28.62 8.05 34.99
C ALA A 255 -28.28 9.50 35.35
N LEU A 256 -29.04 10.48 34.84
CA LEU A 256 -28.74 11.90 35.01
C LEU A 256 -29.55 12.59 36.13
N GLN A 257 -30.49 11.87 36.75
CA GLN A 257 -31.26 12.33 37.91
C GLN A 257 -31.96 13.69 37.70
N VAL A 258 -32.47 13.95 36.48
CA VAL A 258 -33.19 15.18 36.17
C VAL A 258 -34.56 15.20 36.87
N ASP A 259 -34.93 16.33 37.46
CA ASP A 259 -36.18 16.51 38.22
C ASP A 259 -37.42 16.23 37.35
N LEU A 260 -38.42 15.56 37.94
CA LEU A 260 -39.69 15.24 37.27
C LEU A 260 -40.44 16.49 36.79
N ASN A 261 -40.31 17.61 37.48
CA ASN A 261 -40.92 18.88 37.07
C ASN A 261 -40.33 19.37 35.75
N ASP A 262 -39.03 19.18 35.56
CA ASP A 262 -38.30 19.61 34.37
C ASP A 262 -38.59 18.72 33.15
N MET A 263 -38.90 17.44 33.39
CA MET A 263 -39.21 16.46 32.34
C MET A 263 -40.35 16.88 31.44
N THR A 264 -41.35 17.62 31.93
CA THR A 264 -42.48 18.07 31.12
C THR A 264 -42.04 18.96 29.96
N VAL A 265 -41.13 19.90 30.24
CA VAL A 265 -40.58 20.83 29.25
C VAL A 265 -39.61 20.12 28.31
N ILE A 266 -38.77 19.24 28.85
CA ILE A 266 -37.83 18.44 28.04
C ILE A 266 -38.60 17.55 27.06
N LYS A 267 -39.68 16.89 27.49
CA LYS A 267 -40.54 16.08 26.62
C LYS A 267 -41.13 16.91 25.48
N SER A 268 -41.64 18.11 25.77
CA SER A 268 -42.17 19.02 24.74
C SER A 268 -41.10 19.41 23.71
N PHE A 269 -39.87 19.72 24.17
CA PHE A 269 -38.76 20.03 23.26
C PHE A 269 -38.39 18.82 22.39
N LEU A 270 -38.23 17.63 23.00
CA LEU A 270 -37.91 16.40 22.28
C LEU A 270 -38.99 16.07 21.24
N GLN A 271 -40.27 16.21 21.58
CA GLN A 271 -41.38 15.98 20.68
C GLN A 271 -41.26 16.77 19.38
N GLN A 272 -40.82 18.02 19.47
CA GLN A 272 -40.69 18.87 18.29
C GLN A 272 -39.35 18.71 17.55
N LYS A 273 -38.26 18.44 18.29
CA LYS A 273 -36.90 18.59 17.76
C LYS A 273 -36.17 17.28 17.54
N LEU A 274 -36.45 16.22 18.31
CA LEU A 274 -35.66 14.99 18.31
C LEU A 274 -35.50 14.40 16.91
N LYS A 275 -36.57 14.34 16.12
CA LYS A 275 -36.53 13.83 14.74
C LYS A 275 -35.39 14.45 13.92
N ASN A 276 -35.27 15.78 13.96
CA ASN A 276 -34.25 16.48 13.17
C ASN A 276 -32.84 16.14 13.65
N TYR A 277 -32.65 15.95 14.97
CA TYR A 277 -31.37 15.60 15.57
C TYR A 277 -30.97 14.18 15.16
N LEU A 278 -31.93 13.26 15.08
CA LEU A 278 -31.66 11.89 14.66
C LEU A 278 -31.34 11.80 13.17
N LEU A 279 -32.12 12.49 12.33
CA LEU A 279 -31.91 12.47 10.88
C LEU A 279 -30.60 13.12 10.46
N THR A 280 -30.14 14.17 11.14
CA THR A 280 -28.84 14.80 10.87
C THR A 280 -27.69 14.22 11.69
N LEU A 281 -27.95 13.27 12.60
CA LEU A 281 -27.00 12.82 13.62
C LEU A 281 -26.43 13.98 14.47
N GLY A 282 -27.20 15.05 14.65
CA GLY A 282 -26.77 16.28 15.34
C GLY A 282 -25.87 17.19 14.50
N ILE A 283 -25.53 16.82 13.26
CA ILE A 283 -24.77 17.69 12.36
C ILE A 283 -25.57 18.97 12.12
N ASN A 284 -24.84 20.08 12.09
CA ASN A 284 -25.36 21.44 11.96
C ASN A 284 -26.04 22.04 13.21
N LEU A 285 -26.19 21.28 14.30
CA LEU A 285 -26.88 21.75 15.51
C LEU A 285 -25.94 22.24 16.62
N PHE A 286 -24.71 21.76 16.61
CA PHE A 286 -23.71 22.09 17.61
C PHE A 286 -22.45 22.69 16.98
N LEU A 287 -21.54 23.15 17.84
CA LEU A 287 -20.17 23.42 17.40
C LEU A 287 -19.54 22.14 16.84
N PHE A 288 -18.54 22.32 15.99
CA PHE A 288 -17.79 21.26 15.38
C PHE A 288 -17.26 20.25 16.40
N GLU A 289 -16.57 20.70 17.46
CA GLU A 289 -15.96 19.78 18.43
C GLU A 289 -17.01 18.89 19.11
N THR A 290 -18.18 19.46 19.41
CA THR A 290 -19.31 18.73 19.99
C THR A 290 -19.91 17.76 18.98
N THR A 291 -20.09 18.21 17.73
CA THR A 291 -20.61 17.37 16.63
C THR A 291 -19.68 16.20 16.35
N PHE A 292 -18.38 16.47 16.21
CA PHE A 292 -17.35 15.46 16.01
C PHE A 292 -17.32 14.44 17.15
N PHE A 293 -17.42 14.90 18.40
CA PHE A 293 -17.47 14.01 19.55
C PHE A 293 -18.68 13.06 19.52
N ILE A 294 -19.88 13.59 19.24
CA ILE A 294 -21.10 12.78 19.12
C ILE A 294 -20.95 11.76 18.00
N ILE A 295 -20.59 12.18 16.79
CA ILE A 295 -20.44 11.29 15.63
C ILE A 295 -19.36 10.24 15.87
N SER A 296 -18.23 10.64 16.47
CA SER A 296 -17.14 9.70 16.76
C SER A 296 -17.55 8.66 17.80
N SER A 297 -18.30 9.04 18.83
CA SER A 297 -18.87 8.08 19.80
C SER A 297 -19.81 7.10 19.09
N VAL A 298 -20.76 7.62 18.30
CA VAL A 298 -21.75 6.83 17.56
C VAL A 298 -21.07 5.82 16.62
N LEU A 299 -20.09 6.24 15.84
CA LEU A 299 -19.39 5.37 14.89
C LEU A 299 -18.47 4.36 15.61
N THR A 300 -17.78 4.77 16.67
CA THR A 300 -16.88 3.88 17.43
C THR A 300 -17.66 2.77 18.15
N SER A 301 -18.90 3.04 18.55
CA SER A 301 -19.78 2.05 19.20
C SER A 301 -20.41 1.03 18.25
N GLY A 302 -20.14 1.13 16.95
CA GLY A 302 -20.55 0.14 15.95
C GLY A 302 -22.06 -0.09 15.93
N SER A 303 -22.50 -1.33 16.19
CA SER A 303 -23.93 -1.69 16.23
C SER A 303 -24.71 -1.06 17.39
N ASN A 304 -24.03 -0.58 18.44
CA ASN A 304 -24.65 0.14 19.55
C ASN A 304 -24.71 1.66 19.30
N GLY A 305 -24.22 2.15 18.15
CA GLY A 305 -24.14 3.58 17.85
C GLY A 305 -25.46 4.34 17.99
N TYR A 306 -26.60 3.68 17.79
CA TYR A 306 -27.92 4.31 17.96
C TYR A 306 -28.27 4.60 19.42
N MET A 307 -27.95 3.67 20.32
CA MET A 307 -28.15 3.86 21.76
C MET A 307 -27.23 4.96 22.28
N ASP A 308 -25.99 4.99 21.79
CA ASP A 308 -25.05 6.09 22.04
C ASP A 308 -25.65 7.43 21.59
N LEU A 309 -26.25 7.49 20.39
CA LEU A 309 -26.90 8.72 19.93
C LEU A 309 -28.03 9.17 20.87
N MET A 310 -28.89 8.25 21.34
CA MET A 310 -29.93 8.58 22.34
C MET A 310 -29.34 9.08 23.65
N ALA A 311 -28.27 8.43 24.14
CA ALA A 311 -27.58 8.83 25.35
C ALA A 311 -27.00 10.26 25.21
N GLN A 312 -26.40 10.58 24.07
CA GLN A 312 -25.92 11.93 23.78
C GLN A 312 -27.09 12.94 23.76
N MET A 313 -28.26 12.58 23.22
CA MET A 313 -29.44 13.46 23.27
C MET A 313 -29.91 13.74 24.71
N ALA A 314 -29.86 12.73 25.59
CA ALA A 314 -30.15 12.89 27.01
C ALA A 314 -29.13 13.84 27.69
N ILE A 315 -27.84 13.66 27.44
CA ILE A 315 -26.78 14.56 27.96
C ILE A 315 -27.05 16.01 27.55
N LEU A 316 -27.34 16.23 26.27
CA LEU A 316 -27.58 17.57 25.72
C LEU A 316 -28.80 18.25 26.36
N CYS A 317 -29.89 17.50 26.57
CA CYS A 317 -31.07 17.99 27.27
C CYS A 317 -30.77 18.32 28.73
N SER A 318 -30.02 17.46 29.43
CA SER A 318 -29.61 17.69 30.82
C SER A 318 -28.76 18.96 30.96
N LEU A 319 -27.77 19.15 30.08
CA LEU A 319 -26.91 20.35 30.09
C LEU A 319 -27.67 21.63 29.74
N SER A 320 -28.79 21.51 29.02
CA SER A 320 -29.59 22.65 28.56
C SER A 320 -30.85 22.86 29.38
N ASN A 321 -31.05 22.09 30.45
CA ASN A 321 -32.31 22.06 31.20
C ASN A 321 -32.71 23.45 31.72
N GLN A 322 -31.77 24.21 32.29
CA GLN A 322 -32.05 25.58 32.76
C GLN A 322 -32.55 26.51 31.64
N GLU A 323 -31.98 26.41 30.44
CA GLU A 323 -32.39 27.26 29.32
C GLU A 323 -33.70 26.76 28.68
N LEU A 324 -33.95 25.45 28.70
CA LEU A 324 -35.24 24.86 28.36
C LEU A 324 -36.35 25.38 29.29
N GLN A 325 -36.10 25.40 30.61
CA GLN A 325 -37.05 25.95 31.58
C GLN A 325 -37.32 27.43 31.37
N LYS A 326 -36.29 28.20 30.99
CA LYS A 326 -36.42 29.63 30.71
C LYS A 326 -37.18 29.91 29.41
N ASN A 327 -37.05 29.04 28.41
CA ASN A 327 -37.65 29.22 27.08
C ASN A 327 -38.66 28.11 26.73
N LYS A 328 -39.57 27.78 27.66
CA LYS A 328 -40.51 26.64 27.52
C LYS A 328 -41.24 26.56 26.17
N PHE A 329 -41.50 27.71 25.55
CA PHE A 329 -42.22 27.83 24.27
C PHE A 329 -41.35 28.34 23.11
N ASN A 330 -40.06 28.61 23.34
CA ASN A 330 -39.15 29.12 22.32
C ASN A 330 -37.96 28.18 22.15
N HIS A 331 -38.23 27.08 21.45
CA HIS A 331 -37.23 26.06 21.20
C HIS A 331 -36.08 26.56 20.31
N GLU A 332 -36.30 27.54 19.42
CA GLU A 332 -35.24 28.12 18.60
C GLU A 332 -34.15 28.81 19.43
N GLU A 333 -34.54 29.55 20.47
CA GLU A 333 -33.57 30.17 21.40
C GLU A 333 -32.82 29.12 22.22
N THR A 334 -33.47 28.00 22.55
CA THR A 334 -32.80 26.88 23.21
C THR A 334 -31.76 26.25 22.29
N GLU A 335 -32.08 26.00 21.02
CA GLU A 335 -31.11 25.45 20.07
C GLU A 335 -29.96 26.43 19.83
N LEU A 336 -30.25 27.73 19.73
CA LEU A 336 -29.24 28.77 19.62
C LEU A 336 -28.32 28.79 20.84
N PHE A 337 -28.87 28.59 22.05
CA PHE A 337 -28.07 28.39 23.26
C PHE A 337 -27.21 27.14 23.17
N MET A 338 -27.78 25.99 22.76
CA MET A 338 -27.06 24.72 22.63
C MET A 338 -25.84 24.85 21.71
N LEU A 339 -26.04 25.41 20.50
CA LEU A 339 -24.98 25.70 19.54
C LEU A 339 -23.89 26.60 20.13
N ARG A 340 -24.29 27.59 20.94
CA ARG A 340 -23.40 28.62 21.44
C ARG A 340 -22.64 28.22 22.70
N GLN A 341 -23.22 27.39 23.55
CA GLN A 341 -22.74 27.18 24.92
C GLN A 341 -22.30 25.75 25.24
N LEU A 342 -22.84 24.74 24.57
CA LEU A 342 -22.43 23.37 24.85
C LEU A 342 -21.03 23.09 24.31
N ARG A 343 -20.21 22.41 25.12
CA ARG A 343 -18.82 22.08 24.82
C ARG A 343 -18.54 20.61 25.08
N THR A 344 -17.61 20.05 24.30
CA THR A 344 -17.23 18.63 24.37
C THR A 344 -16.78 18.18 25.76
N ASN A 345 -16.06 19.02 26.50
CA ASN A 345 -15.62 18.68 27.85
C ASN A 345 -16.81 18.41 28.80
N GLN A 346 -17.89 19.20 28.71
CA GLN A 346 -19.11 18.99 29.52
C GLN A 346 -19.79 17.67 29.15
N LEU A 347 -19.91 17.37 27.85
CA LEU A 347 -20.49 16.11 27.38
C LEU A 347 -19.66 14.91 27.87
N SER A 348 -18.34 14.99 27.80
CA SER A 348 -17.45 13.88 28.20
C SER A 348 -17.54 13.55 29.69
N VAL A 349 -17.83 14.53 30.55
CA VAL A 349 -18.02 14.30 31.99
C VAL A 349 -19.31 13.52 32.24
N LEU A 350 -20.42 13.93 31.62
CA LEU A 350 -21.71 13.25 31.78
C LEU A 350 -21.75 11.90 31.07
N GLN A 351 -21.04 11.74 29.94
CA GLN A 351 -20.95 10.45 29.26
C GLN A 351 -20.38 9.37 30.18
N LYS A 352 -19.35 9.70 30.98
CA LYS A 352 -18.79 8.76 31.98
C LYS A 352 -19.81 8.34 33.04
N GLN A 353 -20.76 9.22 33.39
CA GLN A 353 -21.83 8.87 34.34
C GLN A 353 -22.82 7.87 33.73
N ILE A 354 -23.08 7.99 32.42
CA ILE A 354 -24.06 7.14 31.72
C ILE A 354 -23.47 5.80 31.27
N GLN A 355 -22.14 5.63 31.28
CA GLN A 355 -21.49 4.35 30.93
C GLN A 355 -21.95 3.17 31.80
N ASN A 356 -22.47 3.43 33.00
CA ASN A 356 -23.01 2.42 33.91
C ASN A 356 -24.53 2.21 33.75
N CYS A 357 -25.19 2.92 32.84
CA CYS A 357 -26.62 2.78 32.61
C CYS A 357 -26.91 1.45 31.90
N ASP A 358 -27.88 0.68 32.40
CA ASP A 358 -28.32 -0.56 31.77
C ASP A 358 -29.17 -0.27 30.53
N PHE A 359 -28.50 -0.11 29.39
CA PHE A 359 -29.15 0.06 28.09
C PHE A 359 -29.87 -1.19 27.60
N GLU A 360 -29.60 -2.38 28.15
CA GLU A 360 -30.25 -3.62 27.71
C GLU A 360 -31.74 -3.64 28.09
N SER A 361 -32.10 -3.02 29.21
CA SER A 361 -33.51 -2.80 29.59
C SER A 361 -34.29 -2.03 28.52
N TYR A 362 -33.66 -1.02 27.92
CA TYR A 362 -34.22 -0.19 26.85
C TYR A 362 -34.15 -0.87 25.48
N LYS A 363 -33.11 -1.67 25.25
CA LYS A 363 -32.87 -2.38 23.99
C LYS A 363 -33.91 -3.46 23.72
N LYS A 364 -34.44 -4.12 24.76
CA LYS A 364 -35.54 -5.10 24.62
C LYS A 364 -36.77 -4.51 23.94
N VAL A 365 -37.12 -3.26 24.26
CA VAL A 365 -38.24 -2.55 23.61
C VAL A 365 -37.94 -2.32 22.12
N TYR A 366 -36.69 -1.95 21.81
CA TYR A 366 -36.23 -1.66 20.46
C TYR A 366 -36.12 -2.91 19.56
N ILE A 367 -35.55 -4.01 20.04
CA ILE A 367 -35.31 -5.23 19.24
C ILE A 367 -36.62 -5.83 18.72
N THR A 368 -37.70 -5.83 19.50
CA THR A 368 -39.02 -6.32 19.06
C THR A 368 -39.57 -5.59 17.83
N SER A 369 -39.10 -4.37 17.54
CA SER A 369 -39.51 -3.60 16.37
C SER A 369 -38.56 -3.71 15.18
N ARG A 370 -37.36 -4.29 15.38
CA ARG A 370 -36.29 -4.36 14.36
C ARG A 370 -36.28 -5.70 13.60
N SER A 371 -36.94 -6.74 14.10
CA SER A 371 -36.95 -8.08 13.48
C SER A 371 -37.51 -8.11 12.05
N ASP A 372 -38.28 -7.10 11.65
CA ASP A 372 -38.85 -7.02 10.29
C ASP A 372 -38.01 -6.16 9.33
N SER A 373 -37.08 -5.37 9.86
CA SER A 373 -36.29 -4.42 9.10
C SER A 373 -34.86 -4.90 8.90
N ILE A 374 -34.65 -5.51 7.73
CA ILE A 374 -33.38 -5.66 7.03
C ILE A 374 -32.46 -6.78 7.55
N GLN A 375 -32.63 -7.97 6.97
CA GLN A 375 -31.51 -8.90 6.78
C GLN A 375 -30.60 -8.34 5.67
N VAL A 376 -29.77 -7.33 5.97
CA VAL A 376 -28.82 -6.75 4.98
C VAL A 376 -27.91 -7.84 4.43
N ASP A 377 -27.48 -8.75 5.30
CA ASP A 377 -26.65 -9.89 4.92
C ASP A 377 -27.38 -10.85 3.95
N ASN A 378 -28.68 -11.09 4.14
CA ASN A 378 -29.45 -11.91 3.19
C ASN A 378 -29.88 -11.15 1.94
N LEU A 379 -30.03 -9.82 1.98
CA LEU A 379 -30.35 -9.03 0.78
C LEU A 379 -29.12 -8.91 -0.15
N ILE A 380 -27.92 -8.78 0.42
CA ILE A 380 -26.65 -8.87 -0.34
C ILE A 380 -26.51 -10.26 -0.95
N LEU A 381 -26.81 -11.33 -0.20
CA LEU A 381 -26.78 -12.70 -0.69
C LEU A 381 -27.88 -13.01 -1.73
N SER A 382 -29.11 -12.53 -1.55
CA SER A 382 -30.23 -12.82 -2.46
C SER A 382 -30.14 -12.01 -3.76
N THR A 383 -29.70 -10.75 -3.67
CA THR A 383 -29.50 -9.89 -4.84
C THR A 383 -28.31 -10.41 -5.65
N ARG A 384 -27.20 -10.78 -4.98
CA ARG A 384 -26.11 -11.52 -5.62
C ARG A 384 -26.59 -12.85 -6.22
N GLN A 385 -27.35 -13.67 -5.50
CA GLN A 385 -27.83 -14.97 -6.01
C GLN A 385 -28.75 -14.86 -7.22
N SER A 386 -29.60 -13.82 -7.28
CA SER A 386 -30.49 -13.59 -8.43
C SER A 386 -29.76 -13.05 -9.66
N MET A 387 -28.70 -12.26 -9.48
CA MET A 387 -27.86 -11.77 -10.58
C MET A 387 -26.78 -12.76 -11.02
N ILE A 388 -26.33 -13.65 -10.12
CA ILE A 388 -25.31 -14.67 -10.40
C ILE A 388 -25.91 -15.92 -11.08
N LYS A 389 -27.23 -16.16 -10.97
CA LYS A 389 -27.88 -17.36 -11.54
C LYS A 389 -27.62 -17.56 -13.06
N PRO A 390 -27.73 -16.52 -13.91
CA PRO A 390 -27.39 -16.63 -15.34
C PRO A 390 -25.90 -16.85 -15.59
N ASP A 391 -25.04 -16.25 -14.76
CA ASP A 391 -23.59 -16.36 -14.93
C ASP A 391 -23.04 -17.68 -14.39
N ILE A 392 -23.65 -18.30 -13.37
CA ILE A 392 -23.36 -19.68 -12.94
C ILE A 392 -23.61 -20.66 -14.09
N GLN A 393 -24.69 -20.45 -14.86
CA GLN A 393 -25.01 -21.33 -15.97
C GLN A 393 -23.98 -21.19 -17.11
N LYS A 394 -23.54 -19.96 -17.41
CA LYS A 394 -22.44 -19.72 -18.36
C LYS A 394 -21.09 -20.26 -17.86
N VAL A 395 -20.77 -20.10 -16.57
CA VAL A 395 -19.54 -20.63 -15.97
C VAL A 395 -19.56 -22.16 -15.98
N SER A 396 -20.71 -22.78 -15.72
CA SER A 396 -20.92 -24.23 -15.88
C SER A 396 -20.63 -24.68 -17.31
N GLU A 397 -21.16 -23.99 -18.32
CA GLU A 397 -20.90 -24.29 -19.73
C GLU A 397 -19.42 -24.09 -20.12
N ILE A 398 -18.77 -23.05 -19.59
CA ILE A 398 -17.34 -22.80 -19.81
C ILE A 398 -16.49 -23.89 -19.16
N ASN A 399 -16.81 -24.27 -17.92
CA ASN A 399 -16.10 -25.33 -17.21
C ASN A 399 -16.26 -26.68 -17.91
N GLN A 400 -17.45 -26.99 -18.43
CA GLN A 400 -17.66 -28.19 -19.24
C GLN A 400 -16.79 -28.16 -20.50
N LYS A 401 -16.76 -27.03 -21.23
CA LYS A 401 -15.90 -26.88 -22.42
C LYS A 401 -14.41 -26.97 -22.08
N LEU A 402 -14.00 -26.46 -20.92
CA LEU A 402 -12.62 -26.51 -20.46
C LEU A 402 -12.23 -27.95 -20.09
N GLN A 403 -13.12 -28.68 -19.42
CA GLN A 403 -12.93 -30.09 -19.11
C GLN A 403 -12.79 -30.92 -20.39
N ASP A 404 -13.65 -30.70 -21.38
CA ASP A 404 -13.56 -31.36 -22.69
C ASP A 404 -12.24 -31.02 -23.43
N GLN A 405 -11.64 -29.85 -23.17
CA GLN A 405 -10.32 -29.49 -23.71
C GLN A 405 -9.19 -30.17 -22.96
N VAL A 406 -9.28 -30.28 -21.63
CA VAL A 406 -8.32 -31.01 -20.80
C VAL A 406 -8.30 -32.49 -21.19
N ASP A 407 -9.48 -33.11 -21.31
CA ASP A 407 -9.60 -34.52 -21.67
C ASP A 407 -9.01 -34.81 -23.06
N ARG A 408 -9.21 -33.89 -24.02
CA ARG A 408 -8.58 -33.97 -25.35
C ARG A 408 -7.05 -33.89 -25.28
N ARG A 409 -6.52 -32.97 -24.46
CA ARG A 409 -5.07 -32.84 -24.26
C ARG A 409 -4.46 -34.04 -23.55
N ASP A 410 -5.17 -34.62 -22.60
CA ASP A 410 -4.73 -35.85 -21.93
C ASP A 410 -4.67 -37.05 -22.90
N GLN A 411 -5.61 -37.13 -23.84
CA GLN A 411 -5.55 -38.13 -24.91
C GLN A 411 -4.37 -37.89 -25.87
N GLU A 412 -4.09 -36.64 -26.23
CA GLU A 412 -2.90 -36.30 -27.04
C GLU A 412 -1.60 -36.61 -26.30
N MET A 413 -1.50 -36.27 -25.02
CA MET A 413 -0.36 -36.60 -24.17
C MET A 413 -0.12 -38.11 -24.08
N LYS A 414 -1.18 -38.92 -23.99
CA LYS A 414 -1.07 -40.38 -24.03
C LYS A 414 -0.53 -40.89 -25.37
N LYS A 415 -0.96 -40.31 -26.50
CA LYS A 415 -0.43 -40.64 -27.83
C LYS A 415 1.05 -40.27 -27.94
N LEU A 416 1.43 -39.05 -27.54
CA LEU A 416 2.82 -38.61 -27.56
C LEU A 416 3.71 -39.46 -26.65
N ASN A 417 3.24 -39.84 -25.47
CA ASN A 417 3.98 -40.74 -24.59
C ASN A 417 4.22 -42.12 -25.23
N TYR A 418 3.23 -42.65 -25.95
CA TYR A 418 3.40 -43.90 -26.70
C TYR A 418 4.44 -43.75 -27.81
N GLU A 419 4.43 -42.65 -28.57
CA GLU A 419 5.45 -42.34 -29.58
C GLU A 419 6.85 -42.21 -28.97
N ILE A 420 6.98 -41.56 -27.81
CA ILE A 420 8.24 -41.45 -27.07
C ILE A 420 8.77 -42.83 -26.67
N ILE A 421 7.89 -43.74 -26.23
CA ILE A 421 8.27 -45.12 -25.90
C ILE A 421 8.80 -45.85 -27.14
N GLN A 422 8.09 -45.75 -28.27
CA GLN A 422 8.53 -46.35 -29.53
C GLN A 422 9.89 -45.79 -30.01
N LEU A 423 10.09 -44.48 -29.89
CA LEU A 423 11.37 -43.85 -30.23
C LEU A 423 12.50 -44.30 -29.31
N LYS A 424 12.24 -44.45 -27.99
CA LYS A 424 13.23 -44.98 -27.04
C LYS A 424 13.64 -46.42 -27.39
N ASP A 425 12.69 -47.26 -27.77
CA ASP A 425 12.99 -48.64 -28.16
C ASP A 425 13.79 -48.68 -29.47
N LYS A 426 13.47 -47.80 -30.43
CA LYS A 426 14.25 -47.64 -31.66
C LYS A 426 15.68 -47.15 -31.38
N ILE A 427 15.86 -46.21 -30.45
CA ILE A 427 17.20 -45.76 -30.02
C ILE A 427 17.98 -46.93 -29.40
N LYS A 428 17.37 -47.74 -28.54
CA LYS A 428 18.03 -48.93 -27.96
C LYS A 428 18.44 -49.93 -29.03
N GLN A 429 17.59 -50.15 -30.04
CA GLN A 429 17.91 -51.02 -31.16
C GLN A 429 19.13 -50.50 -31.95
N LEU A 430 19.13 -49.22 -32.30
CA LEU A 430 20.25 -48.58 -33.01
C LEU A 430 21.54 -48.59 -32.17
N GLN A 431 21.46 -48.41 -30.85
CA GLN A 431 22.62 -48.54 -29.96
C GLN A 431 23.19 -49.96 -29.97
N LYS A 432 22.33 -50.98 -30.00
CA LYS A 432 22.76 -52.38 -30.10
C LYS A 432 23.43 -52.65 -31.45
N GLU A 433 22.87 -52.16 -32.54
CA GLU A 433 23.46 -52.26 -33.89
C GLU A 433 24.83 -51.55 -33.96
N ASN A 434 24.94 -50.33 -33.42
CA ASN A 434 26.21 -49.59 -33.34
C ASN A 434 27.26 -50.33 -32.50
N SER A 435 26.87 -50.94 -31.38
CA SER A 435 27.80 -51.73 -30.56
C SER A 435 28.30 -52.98 -31.29
N ALA A 436 27.44 -53.63 -32.10
CA ALA A 436 27.84 -54.76 -32.92
C ALA A 436 28.81 -54.36 -34.04
N LEU A 437 28.55 -53.23 -34.71
CA LEU A 437 29.44 -52.66 -35.72
C LEU A 437 30.79 -52.25 -35.14
N LEU A 438 30.79 -51.62 -33.95
CA LEU A 438 32.03 -51.23 -33.28
C LEU A 438 32.88 -52.45 -32.91
N ASN A 439 32.25 -53.52 -32.40
CA ASN A 439 32.95 -54.78 -32.11
C ASN A 439 33.51 -55.44 -33.38
N GLN A 440 32.77 -55.38 -34.49
CA GLN A 440 33.25 -55.86 -35.78
C GLN A 440 34.46 -55.07 -36.28
N GLN A 441 34.43 -53.74 -36.12
CA GLN A 441 35.55 -52.88 -36.48
C GLN A 441 36.78 -53.16 -35.61
N GLN A 442 36.62 -53.29 -34.29
CA GLN A 442 37.71 -53.65 -33.38
C GLN A 442 38.34 -55.01 -33.71
N ASN A 443 37.55 -55.99 -34.13
CA ASN A 443 38.06 -57.29 -34.59
C ASN A 443 38.88 -57.16 -35.87
N ASN A 444 38.41 -56.36 -36.83
CA ASN A 444 39.14 -56.09 -38.08
C ASN A 444 40.47 -55.37 -37.80
N ASP A 445 40.46 -54.38 -36.91
CA ASP A 445 41.67 -53.66 -36.51
C ASP A 445 42.67 -54.60 -35.79
N ALA A 446 42.18 -55.50 -34.92
CA ALA A 446 43.01 -56.48 -34.25
C ALA A 446 43.67 -57.48 -35.22
N GLU A 447 42.95 -57.91 -36.26
CA GLU A 447 43.51 -58.71 -37.36
C GLU A 447 44.61 -57.96 -38.10
N LEU A 448 44.37 -56.69 -38.45
CA LEU A 448 45.34 -55.84 -39.12
C LEU A 448 46.62 -55.67 -38.28
N TYR A 449 46.46 -55.46 -36.96
CA TYR A 449 47.59 -55.39 -36.04
C TYR A 449 48.39 -56.71 -35.98
N LYS A 450 47.73 -57.88 -36.01
CA LYS A 450 48.43 -59.18 -36.02
C LYS A 450 49.30 -59.35 -37.27
N VAL A 451 48.80 -58.94 -38.44
CA VAL A 451 49.56 -58.96 -39.70
C VAL A 451 50.80 -58.07 -39.59
N LYS A 452 50.63 -56.84 -39.12
CA LYS A 452 51.73 -55.88 -38.96
C LYS A 452 52.78 -56.35 -37.94
N LEU A 453 52.35 -57.04 -36.89
CA LEU A 453 53.23 -57.64 -35.88
C LEU A 453 54.01 -58.83 -36.44
N HIS A 454 53.43 -59.57 -37.39
CA HIS A 454 54.12 -60.62 -38.11
C HIS A 454 55.21 -60.05 -39.04
N GLU A 455 54.91 -58.98 -39.79
CA GLU A 455 55.89 -58.28 -40.63
C GLU A 455 57.08 -57.79 -39.79
N LEU A 456 56.79 -57.12 -38.67
CA LEU A 456 57.84 -56.67 -37.75
C LEU A 456 58.69 -57.82 -37.18
N ARG A 457 58.11 -59.00 -36.95
CA ARG A 457 58.89 -60.18 -36.52
C ARG A 457 59.83 -60.68 -37.61
N ILE A 458 59.41 -60.63 -38.88
CA ILE A 458 60.26 -60.98 -40.02
C ILE A 458 61.43 -59.99 -40.09
N ASP A 459 61.14 -58.69 -40.07
CA ASP A 459 62.17 -57.64 -40.09
C ASP A 459 63.17 -57.76 -38.93
N ASN A 460 62.66 -58.06 -37.73
CA ASN A 460 63.49 -58.24 -36.56
C ASN A 460 64.36 -59.51 -36.65
N SER A 461 63.90 -60.56 -37.33
CA SER A 461 64.72 -61.74 -37.62
C SER A 461 65.86 -61.42 -38.61
N VAL A 462 65.57 -60.58 -39.61
CA VAL A 462 66.57 -60.11 -40.59
C VAL A 462 67.62 -59.24 -39.88
N LEU A 463 67.18 -58.31 -39.03
CA LEU A 463 68.06 -57.47 -38.21
C LEU A 463 68.92 -58.31 -37.26
N LYS A 464 68.37 -59.34 -36.62
CA LYS A 464 69.17 -60.25 -35.77
C LYS A 464 70.28 -60.95 -36.56
N SER A 465 69.98 -61.46 -37.75
CA SER A 465 70.99 -62.04 -38.64
C SER A 465 72.08 -61.01 -39.04
N GLN A 466 71.71 -59.75 -39.27
CA GLN A 466 72.68 -58.69 -39.53
C GLN A 466 73.54 -58.35 -38.30
N ILE A 467 72.94 -58.27 -37.12
CA ILE A 467 73.64 -58.06 -35.85
C ILE A 467 74.63 -59.20 -35.57
N GLU A 468 74.26 -60.44 -35.87
CA GLU A 468 75.14 -61.60 -35.69
C GLU A 468 76.35 -61.56 -36.63
N LYS A 469 76.15 -61.13 -37.89
CA LYS A 469 77.26 -60.86 -38.82
C LYS A 469 78.19 -59.76 -38.28
N LEU A 470 77.64 -58.65 -37.81
CA LEU A 470 78.40 -57.56 -37.21
C LEU A 470 79.12 -57.99 -35.93
N ASN A 471 78.51 -58.82 -35.07
CA ASN A 471 79.14 -59.33 -33.87
C ASN A 471 80.31 -60.27 -34.18
N ASN A 472 80.22 -61.04 -35.26
CA ASN A 472 81.35 -61.85 -35.74
C ASN A 472 82.50 -60.98 -36.27
N GLU A 473 82.20 -59.85 -36.92
CA GLU A 473 83.20 -58.85 -37.31
C GLU A 473 83.82 -58.15 -36.09
N ILE A 474 82.99 -57.73 -35.12
CA ILE A 474 83.45 -57.14 -33.86
C ILE A 474 84.31 -58.12 -33.07
N SER A 475 84.00 -59.42 -33.08
CA SER A 475 84.81 -60.44 -32.41
C SER A 475 86.18 -60.61 -33.07
N LYS A 476 86.27 -60.49 -34.40
CA LYS A 476 87.56 -60.40 -35.11
C LYS A 476 88.34 -59.15 -34.68
N TYR A 477 87.69 -57.99 -34.58
CA TYR A 477 88.36 -56.76 -34.13
C TYR A 477 88.72 -56.75 -32.63
N LYS A 478 87.94 -57.41 -31.77
CA LYS A 478 88.25 -57.55 -30.34
C LYS A 478 89.47 -58.43 -30.10
N LEU A 479 89.64 -59.52 -30.85
CA LEU A 479 90.87 -60.32 -30.82
C LEU A 479 92.09 -59.48 -31.24
N GLN A 480 91.91 -58.56 -32.18
CA GLN A 480 92.95 -57.61 -32.60
C GLN A 480 93.30 -56.57 -31.50
N ILE A 481 92.31 -56.13 -30.71
CA ILE A 481 92.48 -55.12 -29.66
C ILE A 481 92.97 -55.73 -28.33
N GLU A 482 92.64 -56.98 -28.02
CA GLU A 482 93.16 -57.70 -26.84
C GLU A 482 94.64 -58.11 -26.98
N GLU A 483 95.16 -58.24 -28.21
CA GLU A 483 96.61 -58.30 -28.45
C GLU A 483 97.30 -56.95 -28.12
N ASP A 484 96.62 -55.83 -28.34
CA ASP A 484 97.21 -54.48 -28.22
C ASP A 484 97.06 -53.79 -26.85
N SER A 485 96.26 -54.33 -25.90
CA SER A 485 95.87 -53.60 -24.67
C SER A 485 96.32 -54.22 -23.33
N LYS A 486 97.38 -55.03 -23.32
CA LYS A 486 98.18 -55.37 -22.12
C LYS A 486 99.18 -54.27 -21.72
N SER A 487 98.75 -53.02 -21.55
CA SER A 487 99.49 -52.03 -20.76
C SER A 487 98.63 -50.99 -20.04
N LYS A 488 98.39 -51.28 -18.74
CA LYS A 488 98.20 -50.36 -17.59
C LYS A 488 97.00 -49.38 -17.57
N VAL A 489 96.32 -49.03 -16.45
CA VAL A 489 95.97 -49.58 -15.11
C VAL A 489 95.27 -48.43 -14.33
N THR A 490 94.06 -48.69 -13.78
CA THR A 490 93.38 -48.17 -12.54
C THR A 490 93.11 -46.65 -12.30
N LYS A 491 91.86 -46.15 -12.04
CA LYS A 491 90.92 -46.18 -10.84
C LYS A 491 91.18 -45.00 -9.81
N PRO A 492 90.32 -44.66 -8.79
CA PRO A 492 88.91 -44.13 -8.72
C PRO A 492 88.62 -43.12 -7.52
N LYS A 493 87.32 -42.89 -7.15
CA LYS A 493 86.67 -42.55 -5.81
C LYS A 493 86.59 -41.06 -5.30
N THR A 494 85.66 -40.51 -4.48
CA THR A 494 84.40 -40.87 -3.70
C THR A 494 83.76 -39.62 -3.00
N GLU A 495 82.43 -39.68 -2.68
CA GLU A 495 81.62 -39.21 -1.47
C GLU A 495 81.56 -37.69 -1.06
N THR A 496 80.55 -37.07 -0.38
CA THR A 496 79.50 -37.33 0.68
C THR A 496 78.35 -36.27 0.61
N ILE A 497 77.04 -36.54 0.80
CA ILE A 497 76.09 -36.48 1.98
C ILE A 497 75.84 -35.10 2.66
N ASP A 498 74.60 -34.59 2.53
CA ASP A 498 73.77 -33.82 3.50
C ASP A 498 72.35 -33.64 2.88
N SER A 499 71.30 -34.38 3.30
CA SER A 499 70.01 -34.42 2.55
C SER A 499 68.68 -34.36 3.33
N ASP A 500 68.67 -34.14 4.64
CA ASP A 500 67.42 -34.32 5.42
C ASP A 500 66.81 -33.03 5.98
N TYR A 501 67.34 -31.85 5.64
CA TYR A 501 66.76 -30.55 6.02
C TYR A 501 66.13 -29.79 4.83
N GLU A 502 66.46 -30.17 3.60
CA GLU A 502 65.86 -29.59 2.38
C GLU A 502 64.48 -30.16 2.08
N ASN A 503 64.22 -31.42 2.43
CA ASN A 503 62.94 -32.08 2.12
C ASN A 503 61.73 -31.46 2.86
N ASP A 504 61.88 -31.08 4.14
CA ASP A 504 60.77 -30.51 4.91
C ASP A 504 60.45 -29.06 4.49
N LEU A 505 61.46 -28.32 4.01
CA LEU A 505 61.30 -26.98 3.47
C LEU A 505 60.65 -27.00 2.07
N GLU A 506 60.93 -28.05 1.30
CA GLU A 506 60.34 -28.28 -0.01
C GLU A 506 58.86 -28.71 0.11
N GLU A 507 58.51 -29.50 1.12
CA GLU A 507 57.12 -29.92 1.35
C GLU A 507 56.19 -28.75 1.75
N ILE A 508 56.67 -27.83 2.61
CA ILE A 508 55.91 -26.61 2.97
C ILE A 508 55.78 -25.66 1.77
N SER A 509 56.82 -25.57 0.93
CA SER A 509 56.80 -24.78 -0.30
C SER A 509 55.78 -25.33 -1.31
N GLN A 510 55.69 -26.66 -1.44
CA GLN A 510 54.70 -27.32 -2.31
C GLN A 510 53.27 -27.14 -1.81
N PHE A 511 53.03 -27.16 -0.49
CA PHE A 511 51.70 -26.88 0.07
C PHE A 511 51.24 -25.44 -0.18
N LYS A 512 52.15 -24.47 -0.04
CA LYS A 512 51.86 -23.06 -0.33
C LYS A 512 51.55 -22.86 -1.82
N LEU A 513 52.33 -23.49 -2.70
CA LEU A 513 52.12 -23.45 -4.15
C LEU A 513 50.77 -24.04 -4.56
N LYS A 514 50.35 -25.14 -3.92
CA LYS A 514 49.07 -25.81 -4.18
C LYS A 514 47.86 -24.95 -3.80
N TYR A 515 47.93 -24.25 -2.66
CA TYR A 515 46.87 -23.32 -2.23
C TYR A 515 46.81 -22.07 -3.10
N GLU A 516 47.96 -21.51 -3.50
CA GLU A 516 48.01 -20.38 -4.42
C GLU A 516 47.46 -20.73 -5.80
N GLN A 517 47.70 -21.96 -6.29
CA GLN A 517 47.08 -22.48 -7.52
C GLN A 517 45.57 -22.66 -7.37
N GLN A 518 45.07 -23.17 -6.23
CA GLN A 518 43.63 -23.24 -5.98
C GLN A 518 42.98 -21.85 -5.96
N ILE A 519 43.61 -20.85 -5.34
CA ILE A 519 43.11 -19.47 -5.32
C ILE A 519 43.11 -18.87 -6.74
N ARG A 520 44.15 -19.10 -7.54
CA ARG A 520 44.17 -18.67 -8.96
C ARG A 520 43.09 -19.37 -9.78
N ASN A 521 42.87 -20.66 -9.58
CA ASN A 521 41.83 -21.41 -10.29
C ASN A 521 40.42 -20.96 -9.90
N LEU A 522 40.18 -20.63 -8.63
CA LEU A 522 38.90 -20.08 -8.17
C LEU A 522 38.67 -18.66 -8.70
N LYS A 523 39.70 -17.81 -8.75
CA LYS A 523 39.61 -16.49 -9.39
C LYS A 523 39.36 -16.60 -10.90
N LYS A 524 40.03 -17.54 -11.57
CA LYS A 524 39.82 -17.82 -12.99
C LYS A 524 38.41 -18.35 -13.27
N GLN A 525 37.87 -19.25 -12.44
CA GLN A 525 36.48 -19.71 -12.54
C GLN A 525 35.46 -18.58 -12.26
N ALA A 526 35.77 -17.64 -11.37
CA ALA A 526 34.93 -16.47 -11.12
C ALA A 526 34.96 -15.47 -12.30
N GLU A 527 36.11 -15.30 -12.96
CA GLU A 527 36.26 -14.50 -14.18
C GLU A 527 35.61 -15.17 -15.39
N GLU A 528 35.73 -16.49 -15.54
CA GLU A 528 35.05 -17.29 -16.58
C GLU A 528 33.52 -17.25 -16.38
N LYS A 529 33.02 -17.26 -15.14
CA LYS A 529 31.59 -17.04 -14.83
C LYS A 529 31.13 -15.60 -15.10
N LYS A 530 31.98 -14.59 -14.89
CA LYS A 530 31.71 -13.20 -15.31
C LYS A 530 31.66 -13.07 -16.84
N GLN A 531 32.49 -13.81 -17.57
CA GLN A 531 32.48 -13.84 -19.04
C GLN A 531 31.32 -14.66 -19.61
N GLN A 532 30.80 -15.68 -18.91
CA GLN A 532 29.61 -16.43 -19.32
C GLN A 532 28.29 -15.64 -19.20
N ASN A 533 28.24 -14.55 -18.43
CA ASN A 533 27.07 -13.65 -18.35
C ASN A 533 27.18 -12.40 -19.26
N GLN A 534 28.32 -12.19 -19.95
CA GLN A 534 28.46 -11.17 -20.99
C GLN A 534 27.66 -11.39 -22.29
N PRO A 535 27.29 -12.62 -22.73
CA PRO A 535 26.61 -12.82 -24.02
C PRO A 535 25.26 -12.11 -24.11
N ASN A 536 24.51 -12.05 -22.99
CA ASN A 536 23.21 -11.37 -22.96
C ASN A 536 23.36 -9.84 -22.98
N GLN A 537 24.42 -9.29 -22.39
CA GLN A 537 24.67 -7.85 -22.38
C GLN A 537 25.18 -7.36 -23.73
N ILE A 538 26.09 -8.13 -24.35
CA ILE A 538 26.61 -7.87 -25.70
C ILE A 538 25.48 -7.98 -26.74
N GLN A 539 24.62 -8.99 -26.68
CA GLN A 539 23.47 -9.11 -27.59
C GLN A 539 22.47 -7.94 -27.46
N ILE A 540 22.23 -7.44 -26.25
CA ILE A 540 21.34 -6.28 -26.03
C ILE A 540 21.97 -5.00 -26.58
N ASP A 541 23.27 -4.79 -26.35
CA ASP A 541 23.97 -3.59 -26.81
C ASP A 541 24.18 -3.63 -28.36
N GLU A 542 24.43 -4.80 -28.96
CA GLU A 542 24.46 -5.01 -30.42
C GLU A 542 23.07 -4.78 -31.07
N MET A 543 21.99 -5.28 -30.46
CA MET A 543 20.63 -4.98 -30.93
C MET A 543 20.32 -3.49 -30.85
N LYS A 544 20.72 -2.83 -29.76
CA LYS A 544 20.51 -1.39 -29.56
C LYS A 544 21.20 -0.58 -30.66
N GLU A 545 22.46 -0.89 -30.93
CA GLU A 545 23.23 -0.24 -32.01
C GLU A 545 22.60 -0.47 -33.38
N ASN A 546 22.11 -1.69 -33.65
CA ASN A 546 21.38 -2.01 -34.89
C ASN A 546 20.09 -1.18 -35.04
N TYR A 547 19.28 -1.07 -33.98
CA TYR A 547 18.07 -0.25 -34.02
C TYR A 547 18.35 1.25 -34.16
N GLU A 548 19.38 1.78 -33.50
CA GLU A 548 19.80 3.17 -33.66
C GLU A 548 20.26 3.47 -35.09
N ASN A 549 21.04 2.56 -35.69
CA ASN A 549 21.47 2.68 -37.08
C ASN A 549 20.29 2.60 -38.07
N LYS A 550 19.31 1.72 -37.81
CA LYS A 550 18.10 1.60 -38.63
C LYS A 550 17.19 2.84 -38.55
N ILE A 551 17.05 3.44 -37.37
CA ILE A 551 16.33 4.71 -37.17
C ILE A 551 17.01 5.83 -37.95
N LYS A 552 18.35 5.96 -37.85
CA LYS A 552 19.11 6.96 -38.61
C LYS A 552 18.94 6.80 -40.12
N LEU A 553 18.93 5.56 -40.62
CA LEU A 553 18.71 5.28 -42.04
C LEU A 553 17.29 5.68 -42.50
N LEU A 554 16.27 5.31 -41.73
CA LEU A 554 14.87 5.67 -42.01
C LEU A 554 14.65 7.18 -41.98
N GLN A 555 15.27 7.90 -41.04
CA GLN A 555 15.21 9.36 -40.99
C GLN A 555 15.81 10.00 -42.25
N LYS A 556 16.94 9.46 -42.76
CA LYS A 556 17.53 9.93 -44.03
C LYS A 556 16.62 9.66 -45.22
N GLN A 557 15.99 8.49 -45.29
CA GLN A 557 15.04 8.13 -46.36
C GLN A 557 13.78 9.01 -46.34
N ILE A 558 13.19 9.25 -45.16
CA ILE A 558 12.05 10.16 -45.00
C ILE A 558 12.42 11.56 -45.50
N PHE A 559 13.61 12.05 -45.14
CA PHE A 559 14.06 13.38 -45.56
C PHE A 559 14.26 13.48 -47.08
N GLN A 560 14.84 12.45 -47.72
CA GLN A 560 15.03 12.40 -49.17
C GLN A 560 13.68 12.33 -49.92
N LEU A 561 12.74 11.51 -49.46
CA LEU A 561 11.40 11.40 -50.06
C LEU A 561 10.58 12.68 -49.88
N GLN A 562 10.72 13.37 -48.74
CA GLN A 562 10.09 14.67 -48.51
C GLN A 562 10.63 15.76 -49.46
N GLN A 563 11.87 15.67 -49.93
CA GLN A 563 12.43 16.59 -50.93
C GLN A 563 12.00 16.27 -52.36
N GLN A 564 11.63 15.01 -52.65
CA GLN A 564 11.23 14.57 -54.00
C GLN A 564 9.74 14.77 -54.32
N ASN A 565 8.95 15.27 -53.35
CA ASN A 565 7.54 15.70 -53.48
C ASN A 565 6.57 14.68 -54.11
N ASN A 566 6.93 13.39 -54.15
CA ASN A 566 6.11 12.31 -54.70
C ASN A 566 5.94 11.23 -53.62
N ASN A 567 4.68 10.85 -53.35
CA ASN A 567 4.17 9.86 -52.37
C ASN A 567 4.10 10.29 -50.88
N THR A 568 2.95 10.87 -50.52
CA THR A 568 2.52 11.13 -49.14
C THR A 568 2.33 9.86 -48.30
N ASP A 569 1.93 8.74 -48.91
CA ASP A 569 1.60 7.51 -48.17
C ASP A 569 2.87 6.73 -47.78
N GLU A 570 3.88 6.68 -48.64
CA GLU A 570 5.16 6.02 -48.34
C GLU A 570 5.93 6.74 -47.23
N VAL A 571 5.89 8.08 -47.21
CA VAL A 571 6.43 8.90 -46.11
C VAL A 571 5.65 8.66 -44.80
N ARG A 572 4.34 8.41 -44.88
CA ARG A 572 3.50 8.11 -43.72
C ARG A 572 3.87 6.74 -43.13
N ASP A 573 4.03 5.72 -43.96
CA ASP A 573 4.39 4.37 -43.52
C ASP A 573 5.79 4.31 -42.91
N LEU A 574 6.76 4.99 -43.51
CA LEU A 574 8.12 5.09 -42.96
C LEU A 574 8.15 5.85 -41.62
N LYS A 575 7.31 6.88 -41.45
CA LYS A 575 7.16 7.58 -40.15
C LYS A 575 6.57 6.66 -39.08
N ILE A 576 5.56 5.87 -39.42
CA ILE A 576 4.95 4.89 -38.50
C ILE A 576 5.99 3.84 -38.10
N GLN A 577 6.76 3.32 -39.06
CA GLN A 577 7.81 2.35 -38.79
C GLN A 577 8.93 2.92 -37.90
N ASN A 578 9.34 4.17 -38.14
CA ASN A 578 10.33 4.86 -37.33
C ASN A 578 9.85 5.10 -35.89
N GLN A 579 8.57 5.45 -35.72
CA GLN A 579 7.95 5.62 -34.41
C GLN A 579 7.87 4.29 -33.64
N GLN A 580 7.53 3.19 -34.31
CA GLN A 580 7.51 1.85 -33.70
C GLN A 580 8.91 1.39 -33.24
N LEU A 581 9.95 1.66 -34.04
CA LEU A 581 11.34 1.32 -33.67
C LEU A 581 11.84 2.17 -32.50
N SER A 582 11.49 3.45 -32.47
CA SER A 582 11.81 4.35 -31.34
C SER A 582 11.17 3.88 -30.02
N MET A 583 9.91 3.44 -30.07
CA MET A 583 9.22 2.88 -28.91
C MET A 583 9.83 1.56 -28.43
N LYS A 584 10.32 0.71 -29.33
CA LYS A 584 11.03 -0.54 -28.97
C LYS A 584 12.38 -0.25 -28.31
N LEU A 585 13.13 0.72 -28.84
CA LEU A 585 14.41 1.14 -28.27
C LEU A 585 14.27 1.66 -26.84
N GLU A 586 13.23 2.45 -26.57
CA GLU A 586 13.00 3.01 -25.23
C GLU A 586 12.58 1.96 -24.21
N LYS A 587 11.74 0.98 -24.62
CA LYS A 587 11.41 -0.18 -23.76
C LYS A 587 12.63 -0.98 -23.35
N MET A 588 13.57 -1.21 -24.26
CA MET A 588 14.81 -1.95 -23.96
C MET A 588 15.71 -1.19 -22.98
N LYS A 589 15.75 0.16 -23.05
CA LYS A 589 16.48 0.98 -22.06
C LYS A 589 15.84 0.89 -20.68
N ASP A 590 14.51 0.93 -20.61
CA ASP A 590 13.77 0.78 -19.35
C ASP A 590 13.96 -0.61 -18.72
N GLU A 591 14.01 -1.66 -19.54
CA GLU A 591 14.28 -3.04 -19.08
C GLU A 591 15.70 -3.22 -18.56
N LYS A 592 16.70 -2.61 -19.21
CA LYS A 592 18.09 -2.58 -18.72
C LYS A 592 18.20 -1.92 -17.35
N ASN A 593 17.62 -0.73 -17.19
CA ASN A 593 17.64 0.00 -15.93
C ASN A 593 16.94 -0.77 -14.78
N LYS A 594 15.83 -1.47 -15.07
CA LYS A 594 15.14 -2.31 -14.07
C LYS A 594 15.95 -3.55 -13.70
N SER A 595 16.63 -4.18 -14.66
CA SER A 595 17.49 -5.34 -14.40
C SER A 595 18.70 -4.96 -13.53
N GLU A 596 19.33 -3.82 -13.81
CA GLU A 596 20.43 -3.29 -13.01
C GLU A 596 19.99 -2.97 -11.57
N LEU A 597 18.78 -2.43 -11.38
CA LEU A 597 18.23 -2.15 -10.05
C LEU A 597 17.94 -3.43 -9.25
N ILE A 598 17.41 -4.47 -9.90
CA ILE A 598 17.18 -5.78 -9.24
C ILE A 598 18.51 -6.39 -8.82
N GLN A 599 19.54 -6.32 -9.68
CA GLN A 599 20.86 -6.83 -9.35
C GLN A 599 21.47 -6.09 -8.14
N GLN A 600 21.42 -4.75 -8.13
CA GLN A 600 21.89 -3.95 -7.00
C GLN A 600 21.20 -4.31 -5.68
N LYS A 601 19.89 -4.60 -5.72
CA LYS A 601 19.13 -4.97 -4.53
C LYS A 601 19.40 -6.40 -4.05
N ASN A 602 19.70 -7.33 -4.97
CA ASN A 602 20.16 -8.66 -4.60
C ASN A 602 21.55 -8.60 -3.93
N ASP A 603 22.47 -7.83 -4.50
CA ASP A 603 23.82 -7.64 -3.92
C ASP A 603 23.74 -7.01 -2.50
N GLU A 604 22.77 -6.12 -2.26
CA GLU A 604 22.50 -5.53 -0.93
C GLU A 604 21.96 -6.57 0.07
N ILE A 605 21.08 -7.48 -0.37
CA ILE A 605 20.59 -8.58 0.48
C ILE A 605 21.72 -9.53 0.84
N ASP A 606 22.61 -9.86 -0.10
CA ASP A 606 23.74 -10.75 0.16
C ASP A 606 24.69 -10.15 1.20
N LEU A 607 25.01 -8.85 1.08
CA LEU A 607 25.82 -8.11 2.07
C LEU A 607 25.17 -8.06 3.45
N LEU A 608 23.86 -7.79 3.53
CA LEU A 608 23.14 -7.77 4.80
C LEU A 608 23.06 -9.16 5.44
N THR A 609 22.96 -10.21 4.62
CA THR A 609 22.93 -11.60 5.08
C THR A 609 24.28 -11.99 5.68
N GLU A 610 25.38 -11.67 5.00
CA GLU A 610 26.75 -11.91 5.49
C GLU A 610 27.01 -11.17 6.82
N LEU A 611 26.62 -9.89 6.92
CA LEU A 611 26.73 -9.12 8.16
C LEU A 611 25.91 -9.73 9.32
N ASN A 612 24.72 -10.26 9.02
CA ASN A 612 23.87 -10.88 10.01
C ASN A 612 24.45 -12.22 10.52
N GLU A 613 25.10 -12.98 9.64
CA GLU A 613 25.85 -14.18 10.02
C GLU A 613 27.05 -13.86 10.93
N GLU A 614 27.79 -12.78 10.64
CA GLU A 614 28.89 -12.31 11.49
C GLU A 614 28.40 -11.88 12.89
N LEU A 615 27.32 -11.10 12.96
CA LEU A 615 26.70 -10.70 14.22
C LEU A 615 26.20 -11.91 15.01
N THR A 616 25.64 -12.91 14.33
CA THR A 616 25.18 -14.15 14.98
C THR A 616 26.35 -14.93 15.58
N LYS A 617 27.48 -15.03 14.87
CA LYS A 617 28.70 -15.67 15.39
C LYS A 617 29.26 -14.92 16.62
N GLU A 618 29.26 -13.59 16.59
CA GLU A 618 29.72 -12.79 17.72
C GLU A 618 28.78 -12.92 18.93
N ASN A 619 27.45 -12.98 18.72
CA ASN A 619 26.48 -13.25 19.80
C ASN A 619 26.74 -14.60 20.47
N GLN A 620 27.00 -15.63 19.65
CA GLN A 620 27.34 -16.97 20.16
C GLN A 620 28.63 -16.96 20.98
N ARG A 621 29.64 -16.19 20.53
CA ARG A 621 30.91 -16.02 21.25
C ARG A 621 30.72 -15.32 22.59
N LEU A 622 30.02 -14.20 22.62
CA LEU A 622 29.73 -13.45 23.86
C LEU A 622 28.87 -14.28 24.82
N SER A 623 27.86 -14.99 24.31
CA SER A 623 27.06 -15.95 25.10
C SER A 623 27.89 -17.10 25.68
N LYS A 624 28.93 -17.56 24.98
CA LYS A 624 29.89 -18.52 25.52
C LYS A 624 30.76 -17.90 26.62
N GLN A 625 31.31 -16.69 26.40
CA GLN A 625 32.08 -15.97 27.41
C GLN A 625 31.28 -15.69 28.69
N CYS A 626 29.99 -15.35 28.58
CA CYS A 626 29.09 -15.22 29.73
C CYS A 626 28.96 -16.51 30.53
N ARG A 627 28.87 -17.66 29.86
CA ARG A 627 28.79 -18.98 30.53
C ARG A 627 30.11 -19.33 31.21
N ASP A 628 31.23 -19.08 30.54
CA ASP A 628 32.56 -19.35 31.09
C ASP A 628 32.83 -18.46 32.32
N LEU A 629 32.48 -17.18 32.29
CA LEU A 629 32.62 -16.27 33.43
C LEU A 629 31.67 -16.60 34.59
N LYS A 630 30.45 -17.07 34.31
CA LYS A 630 29.52 -17.57 35.33
C LYS A 630 30.09 -18.78 36.09
N SER A 631 30.96 -19.57 35.45
CA SER A 631 31.64 -20.69 36.11
C SER A 631 32.80 -20.27 37.02
N GLN A 632 33.27 -19.03 36.90
CA GLN A 632 34.39 -18.48 37.69
C GLN A 632 33.82 -17.65 38.86
N SER A 633 33.78 -18.23 40.06
CA SER A 633 33.17 -17.61 41.25
C SER A 633 34.05 -16.49 41.83
N GLY A 634 33.71 -15.22 41.57
CA GLY A 634 34.33 -14.06 42.22
C GLY A 634 33.50 -12.78 42.06
N ALA A 635 33.57 -11.85 43.01
CA ALA A 635 32.78 -10.60 42.95
C ALA A 635 33.12 -9.73 41.71
N SER A 636 34.35 -9.85 41.18
CA SER A 636 34.77 -9.17 39.95
C SER A 636 34.14 -9.75 38.67
N SER A 637 33.77 -11.04 38.66
CA SER A 637 33.15 -11.67 37.48
C SER A 637 31.68 -11.28 37.34
N ALA A 638 30.97 -11.01 38.45
CA ALA A 638 29.57 -10.58 38.42
C ALA A 638 29.35 -9.26 37.66
N GLN A 639 30.26 -8.30 37.80
CA GLN A 639 30.15 -7.01 37.10
C GLN A 639 30.50 -7.12 35.62
N GLN A 640 31.47 -7.98 35.25
CA GLN A 640 31.78 -8.30 33.85
C GLN A 640 30.64 -9.07 33.17
N ILE A 641 29.99 -10.00 33.87
CA ILE A 641 28.82 -10.74 33.37
C ILE A 641 27.69 -9.76 33.04
N LYS A 642 27.42 -8.79 33.90
CA LYS A 642 26.36 -7.80 33.67
C LYS A 642 26.61 -6.95 32.41
N VAL A 643 27.86 -6.52 32.18
CA VAL A 643 28.24 -5.76 30.97
C VAL A 643 28.07 -6.62 29.72
N LEU A 644 28.50 -7.89 29.76
CA LEU A 644 28.36 -8.79 28.62
C LEU A 644 26.89 -9.18 28.34
N GLU A 645 26.05 -9.29 29.37
CA GLU A 645 24.60 -9.50 29.22
C GLU A 645 23.91 -8.29 28.56
N GLU A 646 24.32 -7.07 28.92
CA GLU A 646 23.84 -5.83 28.27
C GLU A 646 24.32 -5.73 26.81
N GLU A 647 25.58 -6.07 26.52
CA GLU A 647 26.13 -6.14 25.16
C GLU A 647 25.41 -7.19 24.30
N ASN A 648 25.13 -8.38 24.85
CA ASN A 648 24.36 -9.43 24.16
C ASN A 648 22.95 -8.99 23.83
N LYS A 649 22.26 -8.37 24.79
CA LYS A 649 20.89 -7.89 24.59
C LYS A 649 20.82 -6.81 23.50
N LEU A 650 21.84 -5.95 23.43
CA LEU A 650 21.96 -4.97 22.35
C LEU A 650 22.23 -5.65 20.99
N LEU A 651 23.05 -6.70 20.95
CA LEU A 651 23.34 -7.45 19.73
C LEU A 651 22.09 -8.20 19.21
N GLU A 652 21.33 -8.84 20.10
CA GLU A 652 20.06 -9.50 19.77
C GLU A 652 19.05 -8.51 19.17
N SER A 653 18.93 -7.32 19.77
CA SER A 653 18.07 -6.26 19.22
C SER A 653 18.50 -5.81 17.83
N LYS A 654 19.80 -5.81 17.51
CA LYS A 654 20.31 -5.44 16.18
C LYS A 654 20.09 -6.54 15.15
N ILE A 655 20.30 -7.81 15.53
CA ILE A 655 20.02 -8.97 14.67
C ILE A 655 18.55 -8.96 14.26
N GLU A 656 17.64 -8.68 15.20
CA GLU A 656 16.21 -8.59 14.90
C GLU A 656 15.88 -7.44 13.93
N GLN A 657 16.50 -6.27 14.12
CA GLN A 657 16.35 -5.14 13.18
C GLN A 657 16.84 -5.49 11.78
N TYR A 658 17.98 -6.16 11.63
CA TYR A 658 18.49 -6.57 10.33
C TYR A 658 17.60 -7.63 9.66
N ASN A 659 17.08 -8.60 10.41
CA ASN A 659 16.12 -9.57 9.89
C ASN A 659 14.87 -8.89 9.34
N GLN A 660 14.38 -7.84 10.01
CA GLN A 660 13.23 -7.07 9.56
C GLN A 660 13.52 -6.32 8.25
N ILE A 661 14.70 -5.68 8.13
CA ILE A 661 15.13 -4.99 6.90
C ILE A 661 15.28 -5.98 5.73
N ILE A 662 15.92 -7.14 5.95
CA ILE A 662 16.07 -8.19 4.92
C ILE A 662 14.69 -8.64 4.41
N LYS A 663 13.73 -8.84 5.32
CA LYS A 663 12.36 -9.23 4.98
C LYS A 663 11.63 -8.17 4.16
N GLU A 664 11.80 -6.90 4.49
CA GLU A 664 11.22 -5.78 3.73
C GLU A 664 11.81 -5.68 2.31
N LEU A 665 13.14 -5.81 2.18
CA LEU A 665 13.83 -5.82 0.88
C LEU A 665 13.38 -6.99 0.00
N ALA A 666 13.32 -8.20 0.56
CA ALA A 666 12.83 -9.38 -0.16
C ALA A 666 11.39 -9.20 -0.66
N THR A 667 10.51 -8.62 0.18
CA THR A 667 9.12 -8.31 -0.20
C THR A 667 9.06 -7.30 -1.35
N ASN A 668 9.91 -6.28 -1.35
CA ASN A 668 9.95 -5.28 -2.40
C ASN A 668 10.47 -5.87 -3.73
N ILE A 669 11.47 -6.75 -3.70
CA ILE A 669 11.94 -7.47 -4.89
C ILE A 669 10.82 -8.32 -5.49
N GLU A 670 10.05 -9.02 -4.65
CA GLU A 670 8.95 -9.85 -5.13
C GLU A 670 7.84 -9.01 -5.77
N LYS A 671 7.50 -7.85 -5.19
CA LYS A 671 6.56 -6.89 -5.82
C LYS A 671 7.05 -6.44 -7.20
N VAL A 672 8.34 -6.14 -7.36
CA VAL A 672 8.92 -5.74 -8.64
C VAL A 672 8.87 -6.88 -9.66
N LYS A 673 9.13 -8.13 -9.24
CA LYS A 673 9.00 -9.32 -10.10
C LYS A 673 7.56 -9.53 -10.56
N VAL A 674 6.59 -9.45 -9.66
CA VAL A 674 5.16 -9.58 -9.98
C VAL A 674 4.70 -8.49 -10.94
N GLU A 675 5.14 -7.24 -10.73
CA GLU A 675 4.80 -6.13 -11.63
C GLU A 675 5.43 -6.31 -13.02
N LYS A 676 6.66 -6.85 -13.11
CA LYS A 676 7.29 -7.23 -14.37
C LYS A 676 6.50 -8.33 -15.09
N GLN A 677 6.00 -9.32 -14.35
CA GLN A 677 5.20 -10.40 -14.91
C GLN A 677 3.83 -9.91 -15.43
N LYS A 678 3.16 -9.03 -14.69
CA LYS A 678 1.93 -8.36 -15.16
C LYS A 678 2.19 -7.51 -16.41
N GLN A 679 3.32 -6.82 -16.49
CA GLN A 679 3.69 -6.03 -17.68
C GLN A 679 3.91 -6.92 -18.91
N LEU A 680 4.55 -8.09 -18.75
CA LEU A 680 4.72 -9.10 -19.80
C LEU A 680 3.36 -9.64 -20.28
N GLU A 681 2.49 -10.03 -19.36
CA GLU A 681 1.13 -10.52 -19.68
C GLU A 681 0.28 -9.46 -20.41
N PHE A 682 0.40 -8.18 -20.02
CA PHE A 682 -0.32 -7.08 -20.66
C PHE A 682 0.21 -6.76 -22.07
N SER A 683 1.52 -6.94 -22.32
CA SER A 683 2.09 -6.82 -23.66
C SER A 683 1.66 -7.94 -24.61
N ASP A 684 1.51 -9.17 -24.12
CA ASP A 684 1.06 -10.31 -24.91
C ASP A 684 -0.43 -10.22 -25.29
N LEU A 685 -1.25 -9.63 -24.42
CA LEU A 685 -2.67 -9.34 -24.69
C LEU A 685 -2.87 -8.27 -25.78
N LYS A 686 -2.00 -7.25 -25.84
CA LYS A 686 -2.12 -6.17 -26.85
C LYS A 686 -1.59 -6.52 -28.23
N ILE A 687 -0.77 -7.56 -28.39
CA ILE A 687 -0.35 -8.03 -29.73
C ILE A 687 -1.53 -8.65 -30.50
N LYS A 688 -2.64 -8.99 -29.83
CA LYS A 688 -3.85 -9.56 -30.45
C LYS A 688 -4.94 -8.55 -30.82
N GLN A 689 -4.82 -7.28 -30.45
CA GLN A 689 -5.80 -6.24 -30.78
C GLN A 689 -5.08 -5.03 -31.38
N LYS A 690 -4.85 -5.08 -32.69
CA LYS A 690 -4.67 -3.87 -33.50
C LYS A 690 -6.07 -3.44 -33.91
N ASP A 691 -6.47 -2.22 -33.55
CA ASP A 691 -7.09 -1.28 -34.51
C ASP A 691 -7.45 0.12 -33.96
N ASP A 692 -7.28 0.44 -32.67
CA ASP A 692 -7.61 1.80 -32.19
C ASP A 692 -6.39 2.65 -31.80
N LEU A 693 -6.14 3.69 -32.62
CA LEU A 693 -5.05 4.67 -32.47
C LEU A 693 -5.23 5.59 -31.23
N GLU A 694 -6.48 5.78 -30.79
CA GLU A 694 -6.86 6.62 -29.63
C GLU A 694 -6.38 6.00 -28.29
N ASP A 695 -6.48 4.67 -28.18
CA ASP A 695 -6.05 3.89 -27.00
C ASP A 695 -4.53 3.90 -26.82
N VAL A 696 -3.77 4.04 -27.92
CA VAL A 696 -2.31 4.13 -27.86
C VAL A 696 -1.86 5.44 -27.23
N LYS A 697 -2.59 6.54 -27.47
CA LYS A 697 -2.28 7.86 -26.91
C LYS A 697 -2.60 7.93 -25.42
N GLN A 698 -3.75 7.43 -24.99
CA GLN A 698 -4.12 7.37 -23.57
C GLN A 698 -3.14 6.48 -22.76
N VAL A 699 -2.68 5.38 -23.34
CA VAL A 699 -1.71 4.48 -22.70
C VAL A 699 -0.32 5.12 -22.62
N ALA A 700 0.07 5.96 -23.59
CA ALA A 700 1.32 6.72 -23.53
C ALA A 700 1.28 7.79 -22.41
N GLU A 701 0.16 8.46 -22.21
CA GLU A 701 -0.04 9.42 -21.13
C GLU A 701 -0.02 8.73 -19.75
N ILE A 702 -0.73 7.61 -19.59
CA ILE A 702 -0.72 6.81 -18.36
C ILE A 702 0.70 6.33 -18.03
N ARG A 703 1.47 5.86 -19.03
CA ARG A 703 2.87 5.45 -18.84
C ARG A 703 3.78 6.61 -18.43
N THR A 704 3.56 7.80 -18.97
CA THR A 704 4.33 8.99 -18.62
C THR A 704 4.13 9.35 -17.14
N VAL A 705 2.89 9.28 -16.65
CA VAL A 705 2.55 9.50 -15.24
C VAL A 705 3.14 8.41 -14.34
N GLN A 706 3.03 7.13 -14.73
CA GLN A 706 3.62 6.02 -13.99
C GLN A 706 5.16 6.16 -13.87
N ASN A 707 5.83 6.56 -14.95
CA ASN A 707 7.28 6.77 -14.95
C ASN A 707 7.71 7.95 -14.07
N GLN A 708 6.89 9.01 -13.96
CA GLN A 708 7.15 10.11 -13.04
C GLN A 708 7.02 9.68 -11.58
N ILE A 709 6.01 8.86 -11.26
CA ILE A 709 5.82 8.30 -9.91
C ILE A 709 7.00 7.38 -9.53
N LEU A 710 7.41 6.50 -10.44
CA LEU A 710 8.57 5.62 -10.25
C LEU A 710 9.87 6.41 -10.01
N LYS A 711 10.10 7.51 -10.75
CA LYS A 711 11.25 8.40 -10.52
C LYS A 711 11.20 9.09 -9.15
N GLY A 712 10.01 9.46 -8.67
CA GLY A 712 9.82 10.02 -7.32
C GLY A 712 10.19 9.02 -6.23
N LEU A 713 9.66 7.79 -6.32
CA LEU A 713 9.97 6.71 -5.38
C LEU A 713 11.46 6.33 -5.39
N LEU A 714 12.09 6.33 -6.58
CA LEU A 714 13.53 6.06 -6.70
C LEU A 714 14.37 7.11 -5.94
N LYS A 715 14.00 8.39 -6.06
CA LYS A 715 14.71 9.51 -5.39
C LYS A 715 14.55 9.47 -3.87
N GLU A 716 13.35 9.13 -3.39
CA GLU A 716 13.08 8.95 -1.97
C GLU A 716 13.90 7.79 -1.38
N ASN A 717 13.91 6.64 -2.05
CA ASN A 717 14.72 5.49 -1.65
C ASN A 717 16.24 5.78 -1.69
N GLN A 718 16.72 6.56 -2.67
CA GLN A 718 18.13 7.01 -2.70
C GLN A 718 18.48 7.92 -1.51
N THR A 719 17.54 8.74 -1.06
CA THR A 719 17.73 9.61 0.11
C THR A 719 17.79 8.79 1.40
N GLN A 720 16.86 7.84 1.57
CA GLN A 720 16.87 6.90 2.70
C GLN A 720 18.17 6.08 2.74
N LEU A 721 18.64 5.61 1.59
CA LEU A 721 19.91 4.88 1.48
C LEU A 721 21.10 5.75 1.90
N SER A 722 21.14 7.03 1.48
CA SER A 722 22.19 7.96 1.88
C SER A 722 22.21 8.18 3.40
N GLU A 723 21.05 8.29 4.05
CA GLU A 723 20.96 8.45 5.50
C GLU A 723 21.44 7.20 6.24
N LEU A 724 21.13 6.02 5.72
CA LEU A 724 21.54 4.73 6.29
C LEU A 724 23.06 4.52 6.19
N ILE A 725 23.68 4.90 5.07
CA ILE A 725 25.14 4.88 4.89
C ILE A 725 25.83 5.82 5.88
N ILE A 726 25.27 7.01 6.13
CA ILE A 726 25.80 7.95 7.13
C ILE A 726 25.74 7.33 8.53
N ALA A 727 24.61 6.72 8.89
CA ALA A 727 24.45 6.06 10.19
C ALA A 727 25.43 4.89 10.38
N ILE A 728 25.62 4.06 9.36
CA ILE A 728 26.61 2.95 9.37
C ILE A 728 28.03 3.49 9.55
N THR A 729 28.36 4.59 8.86
CA THR A 729 29.69 5.22 8.96
C THR A 729 29.95 5.76 10.37
N GLN A 730 28.96 6.42 10.97
CA GLN A 730 29.05 6.90 12.36
C GLN A 730 29.21 5.74 13.36
N MET A 731 28.48 4.64 13.16
CA MET A 731 28.62 3.44 13.99
C MET A 731 30.00 2.80 13.88
N ARG A 732 30.60 2.73 12.68
CA ARG A 732 31.99 2.27 12.50
C ARG A 732 32.98 3.13 13.26
N GLN A 733 32.83 4.46 13.21
CA GLN A 733 33.69 5.39 13.94
C GLN A 733 33.58 5.20 15.47
N ILE A 734 32.38 4.94 15.98
CA ILE A 734 32.16 4.64 17.41
C ILE A 734 32.82 3.30 17.79
N LEU A 735 32.66 2.28 16.94
CA LEU A 735 33.30 0.97 17.13
C LEU A 735 34.83 1.06 17.14
N GLU A 736 35.44 1.81 16.22
CA GLU A 736 36.89 2.00 16.23
C GLU A 736 37.38 2.78 17.46
N LYS A 737 36.65 3.83 17.88
CA LYS A 737 36.95 4.53 19.14
C LYS A 737 36.86 3.60 20.35
N SER A 738 35.88 2.69 20.38
CA SER A 738 35.73 1.73 21.47
C SER A 738 36.86 0.68 21.51
N LYS A 739 37.40 0.29 20.34
CA LYS A 739 38.57 -0.59 20.24
C LYS A 739 39.84 0.09 20.74
N LEU A 740 40.01 1.38 20.45
CA LEU A 740 41.15 2.17 20.92
C LEU A 740 41.13 2.44 22.44
N LEU A 741 39.96 2.41 23.07
CA LEU A 741 39.81 2.57 24.54
C LEU A 741 40.01 1.25 25.32
N LYS A 742 40.10 0.10 24.64
CA LYS A 742 40.34 -1.23 25.24
C LYS A 742 41.82 -1.66 25.17
N LEU A 743 42.69 -0.87 24.51
CA LEU A 743 44.15 -0.94 24.58
C LEU A 743 44.63 0.11 25.59
#